data_AF-A0A2K3DE43-F1
#
_entry.id   AF-A0A2K3DE43-F1
#
_cell.length_a   1.000
_cell.length_b   1.000
_cell.length_c   1.000
_cell.angle_alpha   90.00
_cell.angle_beta   90.00
_cell.angle_gamma   90.00
#
_symmetry.space_group_name_H-M   'P 1'
#
loop_
_entity.id
_entity.type
_entity.pdbx_description
1 polymer ?
#
loop_
_entity_poly.entity_id
_entity_poly.type
_entity_poly.pdbx_seq_one_letter_code
_entity_poly.pdbx_strand_id
1 'polypeptide(L)'
;MHASGALVPSHSRCGLARGLGARRCEAGLAWLRAPATCALAASGRGASSRVAAAAAAAAEAPAAAGTAESRLAAADLALRLQAAAEAASGHTDSHIYGIPRDEWLQLQGPSRYLGNEVGAVHKPWQDAAVRFCLTYPEIYEVGASNQGHIILYTVLNAAAGLSCDRAYFPAADMRALLERHGLPLFAVESRRPLRDFHVLGFSLAYELGGTNVLDMCRQAGIPVSWQERLEPAGVPWDPAAGSWPLVFAGGPTATSNPEPFADFFDFFALGDGEELLVEIGQCLKTCVADGLDRRSSLLRLAQQVEGVYVPQFYEAPPGFGGSVVPVVDGVPARVKRRTCQPDPFQQIGLVPYVETVHDRMTVEIRRGCTRGCRFCQPGMLTRPARDVEPEKVVAAVEEGLRKTGYKEFSLLSLSCSDYLSLPSVGLAIKNRMQEEGVVLSLPSQRVDRFDDNIANIIGSGQGRKSGLTFAPEAGTQRLRDIINKGLTNEELLRGIKTAWDGGWRQVKLYFMIGLPGETDADVMGIAETIEWLQRECRTGKWHLAVNVTISNFTPKPHTPFQWHSVSTSEFARKQAMLRQALGKLPQVKANFTSIRVSAMEDFVGRGDRRVAGVVRRAWELGATNDSWWESEERAYSYWCRAIEEAGMDWKYRQVEAGEWDVLEALGDERFRGQGGGGRGRLDRGVLADDRLNMPLPWDHIDTGIAKWWLKADLQRALEASTVPDCSHSGLCSECGVCEEDAGFGQNVVAVPPPVPEFQGHYKPRTAKTQRLRLRFSKGGDLVFVGHLDLLRAIDRAIRRAALPVAHDKSPFHSRPLVAVAQPLPLGATSSCELLELYLAERMEPAEVRQRLQAQLPPGMVLEEQVEECEIYKADGTRSETMAKLTRSVEWYIAVQQVYEVETDAAAASEPATSSSTPVAPVDFGAAVAAVRAMDKYVISKRTLKKQRKVKEDLRCQLLDIAHIADPLDSPLATAAPALLGRLAGAELAGTGGTWAVIKYSSGKKEDNNVLPPERVVEMLAAAAGGEAAGVKLALVHSHRSAIELEPPARAPVNETQAQVLRSLARWEGHMAAKRQFGMGPWAAGLETRGAREDTNVMV
;
A
#
# COMPACT_ATOMS: atom_id res chain seq x y z
N MET A 1 -59.39 9.90 -21.78
CA MET A 1 -60.63 10.13 -22.56
C MET A 1 -60.66 9.12 -23.70
N HIS A 2 -61.82 8.52 -23.99
CA HIS A 2 -62.18 7.73 -25.20
C HIS A 2 -61.24 6.59 -25.71
N ALA A 3 -61.72 5.43 -26.16
CA ALA A 3 -63.04 4.81 -25.99
C ALA A 3 -62.99 3.28 -26.25
N SER A 4 -63.77 2.53 -25.45
CA SER A 4 -64.50 1.27 -25.74
C SER A 4 -64.17 0.40 -26.97
N GLY A 5 -64.07 -0.92 -26.73
CA GLY A 5 -64.28 -1.96 -27.75
C GLY A 5 -64.23 -3.37 -27.15
N ALA A 6 -65.36 -4.07 -27.05
CA ALA A 6 -65.46 -5.42 -26.48
C ALA A 6 -66.26 -6.35 -27.41
N LEU A 7 -65.94 -7.65 -27.45
CA LEU A 7 -66.82 -8.69 -27.98
C LEU A 7 -66.41 -10.11 -27.51
N VAL A 8 -67.43 -10.90 -27.16
CA VAL A 8 -67.47 -12.27 -26.63
C VAL A 8 -68.84 -12.80 -27.09
N PRO A 9 -69.06 -14.02 -27.66
CA PRO A 9 -69.08 -15.25 -26.84
C PRO A 9 -68.92 -16.64 -27.50
N SER A 10 -68.89 -17.67 -26.63
CA SER A 10 -69.42 -19.05 -26.85
C SER A 10 -68.58 -20.03 -27.72
N HIS A 11 -68.67 -21.37 -27.61
CA HIS A 11 -69.62 -22.26 -26.88
C HIS A 11 -68.97 -23.57 -26.34
N SER A 12 -69.41 -24.02 -25.14
CA SER A 12 -69.66 -25.39 -24.61
C SER A 12 -69.15 -26.68 -25.32
N ARG A 13 -68.87 -27.84 -24.67
CA ARG A 13 -69.53 -28.60 -23.56
C ARG A 13 -68.48 -29.45 -22.78
N CYS A 14 -68.56 -29.66 -21.45
CA CYS A 14 -69.43 -30.54 -20.62
C CYS A 14 -69.17 -32.06 -20.79
N GLY A 15 -69.08 -32.92 -19.75
CA GLY A 15 -69.38 -32.76 -18.30
C GLY A 15 -68.54 -33.66 -17.36
N LEU A 16 -68.69 -33.53 -16.02
CA LEU A 16 -69.54 -34.37 -15.12
C LEU A 16 -68.94 -35.77 -14.82
N ALA A 17 -68.91 -36.31 -13.59
CA ALA A 17 -69.31 -35.88 -12.22
C ALA A 17 -68.49 -36.74 -11.20
N ARG A 18 -68.58 -36.76 -9.84
CA ARG A 18 -69.36 -36.19 -8.69
C ARG A 18 -68.51 -36.50 -7.41
N GLY A 19 -68.71 -35.98 -6.20
CA GLY A 19 -69.60 -34.94 -5.65
C GLY A 19 -69.76 -35.03 -4.11
N LEU A 20 -70.33 -33.99 -3.49
CA LEU A 20 -70.79 -33.88 -2.07
C LEU A 20 -69.70 -33.76 -0.96
N GLY A 21 -69.77 -32.80 -0.02
CA GLY A 21 -70.60 -31.58 0.02
C GLY A 21 -70.64 -30.84 1.39
N ALA A 22 -71.24 -29.64 1.39
CA ALA A 22 -71.87 -28.91 2.53
C ALA A 22 -71.02 -28.48 3.76
N ARG A 23 -71.19 -27.29 4.39
CA ARG A 23 -72.10 -26.12 4.18
C ARG A 23 -71.63 -24.90 5.02
N ARG A 24 -71.66 -23.68 4.43
CA ARG A 24 -72.05 -22.35 5.02
C ARG A 24 -71.28 -21.78 6.25
N CYS A 25 -71.24 -20.46 6.54
CA CYS A 25 -71.81 -19.26 5.89
C CYS A 25 -71.01 -17.96 6.21
N GLU A 26 -71.23 -16.91 5.39
CA GLU A 26 -71.15 -15.43 5.68
C GLU A 26 -69.80 -14.82 6.18
N ALA A 27 -69.17 -13.82 5.54
CA ALA A 27 -69.53 -12.39 5.28
C ALA A 27 -69.26 -11.46 6.49
N GLY A 28 -68.69 -10.24 6.36
CA GLY A 28 -68.33 -9.46 5.16
C GLY A 28 -67.35 -8.27 5.44
N LEU A 29 -67.40 -7.22 4.60
CA LEU A 29 -66.38 -6.17 4.41
C LEU A 29 -66.15 -5.16 5.58
N ALA A 30 -64.87 -4.78 5.74
CA ALA A 30 -64.24 -3.49 6.08
C ALA A 30 -65.03 -2.31 6.73
N TRP A 31 -64.34 -1.49 7.54
CA TRP A 31 -64.08 -0.04 7.29
C TRP A 31 -63.11 0.58 8.34
N LEU A 32 -62.63 1.81 8.11
CA LEU A 32 -61.66 2.50 9.00
C LEU A 32 -62.33 3.21 10.21
N ARG A 33 -61.63 3.27 11.36
CA ARG A 33 -61.18 4.53 12.03
C ARG A 33 -60.51 4.30 13.40
N ALA A 34 -59.61 5.22 13.77
CA ALA A 34 -59.12 5.49 15.13
C ALA A 34 -59.96 6.66 15.76
N PRO A 35 -59.67 7.22 16.97
CA PRO A 35 -58.58 6.96 17.92
C PRO A 35 -59.01 6.94 19.43
N ALA A 36 -58.02 6.97 20.34
CA ALA A 36 -58.08 7.58 21.70
C ALA A 36 -58.96 6.89 22.77
N THR A 37 -58.79 7.04 24.10
CA THR A 37 -57.69 7.50 24.99
C THR A 37 -58.04 7.10 26.45
N CYS A 38 -57.04 6.93 27.33
CA CYS A 38 -57.14 7.08 28.80
C CYS A 38 -58.00 6.05 29.59
N ALA A 39 -57.78 5.79 30.90
CA ALA A 39 -56.64 6.04 31.81
C ALA A 39 -56.80 5.25 33.13
N LEU A 40 -55.79 5.34 34.03
CA LEU A 40 -55.82 5.03 35.49
C LEU A 40 -55.91 3.52 35.88
N ALA A 41 -55.36 3.03 37.01
CA ALA A 41 -54.34 3.55 37.93
C ALA A 41 -53.81 2.46 38.91
N ALA A 42 -52.68 2.73 39.58
CA ALA A 42 -52.26 2.21 40.91
C ALA A 42 -51.89 0.70 41.05
N SER A 43 -51.00 0.26 41.96
CA SER A 43 -49.95 0.96 42.77
C SER A 43 -49.01 -0.02 43.51
N GLY A 44 -47.75 0.39 43.73
CA GLY A 44 -46.74 -0.26 44.61
C GLY A 44 -45.36 -0.32 43.92
N ARG A 45 -44.31 0.47 44.24
CA ARG A 45 -43.60 0.81 45.52
C ARG A 45 -42.88 -0.41 46.14
N GLY A 46 -41.56 -0.42 46.39
CA GLY A 46 -40.47 0.56 46.14
C GLY A 46 -39.27 -0.09 45.40
N ALA A 47 -38.36 0.63 44.73
CA ALA A 47 -37.41 1.66 45.21
C ALA A 47 -36.24 1.06 46.04
N SER A 48 -34.96 1.31 45.77
CA SER A 48 -34.29 2.25 44.83
C SER A 48 -32.88 1.69 44.40
N SER A 49 -32.06 2.27 43.51
CA SER A 49 -32.01 3.65 42.99
C SER A 49 -31.32 3.83 41.63
N ARG A 50 -31.92 4.70 40.77
CA ARG A 50 -31.31 5.63 39.77
C ARG A 50 -30.51 5.02 38.59
N VAL A 51 -31.01 5.06 37.34
CA VAL A 51 -31.24 6.22 36.40
C VAL A 51 -29.90 6.68 35.78
N ALA A 52 -29.54 6.33 34.53
CA ALA A 52 -30.11 6.69 33.20
C ALA A 52 -29.74 8.12 32.74
N ALA A 53 -29.64 8.53 31.47
CA ALA A 53 -29.46 7.97 30.10
C ALA A 53 -30.15 8.95 29.09
N ALA A 54 -29.70 8.97 27.83
CA ALA A 54 -30.33 9.61 26.65
C ALA A 54 -30.28 11.16 26.44
N ALA A 55 -29.30 11.58 25.63
CA ALA A 55 -29.44 12.24 24.30
C ALA A 55 -30.23 13.58 24.07
N ALA A 56 -29.46 14.59 23.60
CA ALA A 56 -29.64 15.44 22.40
C ALA A 56 -30.99 16.11 22.00
N ALA A 57 -30.96 17.45 21.88
CA ALA A 57 -31.52 18.25 20.75
C ALA A 57 -30.99 19.72 20.79
N ALA A 58 -31.07 20.46 19.66
CA ALA A 58 -30.38 21.75 19.42
C ALA A 58 -31.23 23.02 19.58
N ALA A 59 -30.60 24.21 19.73
CA ALA A 59 -31.02 25.50 19.15
C ALA A 59 -29.99 26.66 19.34
N GLU A 60 -29.74 27.40 18.24
CA GLU A 60 -29.34 28.82 18.00
C GLU A 60 -28.51 29.69 19.01
N ALA A 61 -27.93 30.79 18.50
CA ALA A 61 -26.83 31.58 19.11
C ALA A 61 -27.24 32.96 19.68
N PRO A 62 -26.39 33.62 20.50
CA PRO A 62 -25.32 34.49 19.96
C PRO A 62 -23.95 34.36 20.67
N ALA A 63 -22.95 35.12 20.23
CA ALA A 63 -21.53 34.87 20.53
C ALA A 63 -20.93 35.62 21.75
N ALA A 64 -20.14 34.92 22.59
CA ALA A 64 -18.87 35.38 23.17
C ALA A 64 -18.16 34.25 23.96
N ALA A 65 -16.83 34.12 23.77
CA ALA A 65 -15.83 33.37 24.59
C ALA A 65 -16.09 31.87 24.95
N GLY A 66 -15.09 31.01 24.71
CA GLY A 66 -15.22 29.55 24.82
C GLY A 66 -15.27 28.96 26.24
N THR A 67 -15.93 27.80 26.37
CA THR A 67 -16.20 27.07 27.63
C THR A 67 -15.19 25.95 27.92
N ALA A 68 -15.26 25.37 29.13
CA ALA A 68 -14.24 24.49 29.68
C ALA A 68 -14.19 23.05 29.11
N GLU A 69 -15.21 22.59 28.38
CA GLU A 69 -15.27 21.20 27.92
C GLU A 69 -14.20 20.85 26.87
N SER A 70 -13.79 21.83 26.04
CA SER A 70 -12.64 21.66 25.15
C SER A 70 -11.31 21.50 25.90
N ARG A 71 -11.23 22.02 27.13
CA ARG A 71 -10.08 21.82 28.04
C ARG A 71 -10.13 20.46 28.74
N LEU A 72 -11.32 19.95 29.07
CA LEU A 72 -11.48 18.58 29.57
C LEU A 72 -11.14 17.53 28.49
N ALA A 73 -11.58 17.72 27.24
CA ALA A 73 -11.25 16.80 26.16
C ALA A 73 -9.73 16.74 25.88
N ALA A 74 -9.05 17.88 25.95
CA ALA A 74 -7.59 17.92 25.88
C ALA A 74 -6.90 17.25 27.08
N ALA A 75 -7.48 17.35 28.29
CA ALA A 75 -6.95 16.73 29.50
C ALA A 75 -7.17 15.20 29.55
N ASP A 76 -8.31 14.69 29.06
CA ASP A 76 -8.57 13.25 28.93
C ASP A 76 -7.68 12.62 27.85
N LEU A 77 -7.48 13.31 26.71
CA LEU A 77 -6.49 12.91 25.71
C LEU A 77 -5.06 12.89 26.31
N ALA A 78 -4.68 13.89 27.11
CA ALA A 78 -3.39 13.91 27.79
C ALA A 78 -3.26 12.74 28.80
N LEU A 79 -4.28 12.46 29.62
CA LEU A 79 -4.27 11.34 30.57
C LEU A 79 -4.19 9.99 29.84
N ARG A 80 -4.86 9.83 28.70
CA ARG A 80 -4.81 8.59 27.89
C ARG A 80 -3.50 8.43 27.14
N LEU A 81 -2.91 9.51 26.64
CA LEU A 81 -1.55 9.48 26.10
C LEU A 81 -0.50 9.21 27.19
N GLN A 82 -0.74 9.67 28.42
CA GLN A 82 0.11 9.37 29.57
C GLN A 82 -0.05 7.91 30.04
N ALA A 83 -1.27 7.38 30.11
CA ALA A 83 -1.51 5.96 30.36
C ALA A 83 -0.97 5.05 29.24
N ALA A 84 -1.00 5.51 27.98
CA ALA A 84 -0.36 4.83 26.85
C ALA A 84 1.17 4.93 26.91
N ALA A 85 1.74 6.02 27.43
CA ALA A 85 3.16 6.15 27.71
C ALA A 85 3.61 5.26 28.90
N GLU A 86 2.74 5.07 29.90
CA GLU A 86 2.95 4.15 31.01
C GLU A 86 2.82 2.68 30.56
N ALA A 87 1.87 2.35 29.65
CA ALA A 87 1.83 1.05 28.99
C ALA A 87 3.04 0.81 28.06
N ALA A 88 3.49 1.82 27.34
CA ALA A 88 4.74 1.78 26.57
C ALA A 88 5.97 1.65 27.48
N SER A 89 5.91 2.14 28.73
CA SER A 89 6.98 1.94 29.71
C SER A 89 7.12 0.48 30.20
N GLY A 90 6.15 -0.38 29.89
CA GLY A 90 6.24 -1.83 30.08
C GLY A 90 7.08 -2.57 29.02
N HIS A 91 7.44 -1.94 27.91
CA HIS A 91 8.29 -2.57 26.87
C HIS A 91 9.79 -2.44 27.22
N THR A 92 10.16 -3.09 28.32
CA THR A 92 11.56 -3.37 28.71
C THR A 92 12.09 -4.68 28.12
N ASP A 93 11.31 -5.37 27.27
CA ASP A 93 11.75 -6.60 26.63
C ASP A 93 12.96 -6.35 25.72
N SER A 94 14.04 -7.08 26.00
CA SER A 94 15.23 -7.27 25.14
C SER A 94 14.92 -7.99 23.82
N HIS A 95 13.66 -8.35 23.60
CA HIS A 95 13.19 -9.16 22.48
C HIS A 95 11.98 -8.51 21.80
N ILE A 96 11.80 -8.79 20.51
CA ILE A 96 10.53 -8.55 19.81
C ILE A 96 10.06 -9.89 19.28
N TYR A 97 8.87 -10.30 19.71
CA TYR A 97 8.30 -11.62 19.40
C TYR A 97 9.27 -12.77 19.76
N GLY A 98 9.86 -12.73 20.96
CA GLY A 98 10.82 -13.73 21.45
C GLY A 98 12.24 -13.63 20.88
N ILE A 99 12.44 -12.97 19.74
CA ILE A 99 13.75 -12.81 19.08
C ILE A 99 14.49 -11.60 19.66
N PRO A 100 15.78 -11.69 20.01
CA PRO A 100 16.60 -10.55 20.47
C PRO A 100 16.56 -9.31 19.56
N ARG A 101 16.57 -8.12 20.17
CA ARG A 101 16.46 -6.83 19.47
C ARG A 101 17.69 -6.52 18.58
N ASP A 102 18.87 -7.01 18.92
CA ASP A 102 20.08 -6.88 18.11
C ASP A 102 20.03 -7.75 16.83
N GLU A 103 19.45 -8.95 16.91
CA GLU A 103 19.19 -9.78 15.73
C GLU A 103 18.17 -9.12 14.79
N TRP A 104 17.11 -8.50 15.34
CA TRP A 104 16.15 -7.70 14.57
C TRP A 104 16.80 -6.53 13.82
N LEU A 105 17.91 -5.97 14.31
CA LEU A 105 18.64 -4.89 13.64
C LEU A 105 19.49 -5.35 12.45
N GLN A 106 19.68 -6.66 12.26
CA GLN A 106 20.40 -7.23 11.12
C GLN A 106 19.52 -7.37 9.86
N LEU A 107 18.19 -7.29 10.04
CA LEU A 107 17.19 -7.35 8.96
C LEU A 107 17.31 -6.19 7.97
N GLN A 108 16.91 -6.45 6.72
CA GLN A 108 16.81 -5.46 5.66
C GLN A 108 15.44 -4.76 5.71
N GLY A 109 15.40 -3.64 6.42
CA GLY A 109 14.20 -2.81 6.62
C GLY A 109 13.25 -3.32 7.71
N PRO A 110 13.73 -3.52 8.96
CA PRO A 110 12.91 -4.04 10.06
C PRO A 110 11.67 -3.19 10.38
N SER A 111 11.67 -1.92 9.99
CA SER A 111 10.52 -1.00 9.99
C SER A 111 9.24 -1.57 9.35
N ARG A 112 9.35 -2.56 8.44
CA ARG A 112 8.19 -3.22 7.81
C ARG A 112 7.40 -4.18 8.72
N TYR A 113 7.95 -4.56 9.88
CA TYR A 113 7.35 -5.55 10.78
C TYR A 113 6.87 -4.96 12.12
N LEU A 114 6.90 -3.62 12.28
CA LEU A 114 6.63 -2.96 13.57
C LEU A 114 5.13 -2.92 13.95
N GLY A 115 4.25 -2.83 12.95
CA GLY A 115 2.79 -2.79 13.10
C GLY A 115 2.22 -1.54 13.78
N ASN A 116 3.03 -0.50 14.00
CA ASN A 116 2.69 0.70 14.76
C ASN A 116 2.81 2.00 13.92
N GLU A 117 2.58 1.89 12.61
CA GLU A 117 2.46 3.05 11.71
C GLU A 117 1.19 3.88 11.99
N VAL A 118 1.18 5.15 11.58
CA VAL A 118 0.01 6.03 11.80
C VAL A 118 -1.19 5.46 11.03
N GLY A 119 -2.29 5.21 11.74
CA GLY A 119 -3.49 4.54 11.22
C GLY A 119 -3.61 3.05 11.61
N ALA A 120 -2.60 2.46 12.27
CA ALA A 120 -2.71 1.11 12.83
C ALA A 120 -3.69 1.08 14.01
N VAL A 121 -4.51 0.03 14.08
CA VAL A 121 -5.55 -0.17 15.09
C VAL A 121 -5.16 -1.33 16.00
N HIS A 122 -4.74 -1.02 17.23
CA HIS A 122 -4.47 -2.03 18.26
C HIS A 122 -5.70 -2.18 19.16
N LYS A 123 -6.41 -3.31 19.05
CA LYS A 123 -7.50 -3.68 19.99
C LYS A 123 -6.97 -4.66 21.04
N PRO A 124 -7.45 -4.62 22.30
CA PRO A 124 -7.10 -5.66 23.27
C PRO A 124 -7.59 -7.03 22.80
N TRP A 125 -6.73 -8.05 22.89
CA TRP A 125 -6.97 -9.38 22.31
C TRP A 125 -8.27 -10.03 22.77
N GLN A 126 -8.60 -9.88 24.06
CA GLN A 126 -9.79 -10.44 24.68
C GLN A 126 -11.11 -9.74 24.31
N ASP A 127 -11.07 -8.51 23.77
CA ASP A 127 -12.27 -7.71 23.47
C ASP A 127 -12.93 -8.15 22.14
N ALA A 128 -12.19 -8.87 21.29
CA ALA A 128 -12.68 -9.41 20.03
C ALA A 128 -13.14 -10.87 20.18
N ALA A 129 -14.39 -11.13 19.81
CA ALA A 129 -15.00 -12.45 19.79
C ALA A 129 -14.58 -13.27 18.56
N VAL A 130 -14.31 -12.61 17.43
CA VAL A 130 -13.67 -13.21 16.25
C VAL A 130 -12.49 -12.32 15.85
N ARG A 131 -11.36 -12.96 15.53
CA ARG A 131 -10.07 -12.32 15.26
C ARG A 131 -9.61 -12.70 13.87
N PHE A 132 -9.51 -11.71 12.99
CA PHE A 132 -8.96 -11.86 11.65
C PHE A 132 -7.47 -11.48 11.66
N CYS A 133 -6.68 -12.14 10.83
CA CYS A 133 -5.47 -11.54 10.27
C CYS A 133 -5.59 -11.58 8.74
N LEU A 134 -5.58 -10.41 8.10
CA LEU A 134 -5.53 -10.33 6.65
C LEU A 134 -4.09 -10.52 6.19
N THR A 135 -3.88 -11.54 5.36
CA THR A 135 -2.57 -11.94 4.82
C THR A 135 -2.44 -11.46 3.38
N TYR A 136 -1.31 -10.82 3.06
CA TYR A 136 -0.96 -10.50 1.69
C TYR A 136 0.22 -11.38 1.24
N PRO A 137 0.10 -12.19 0.16
CA PRO A 137 1.12 -13.17 -0.26
C PRO A 137 2.33 -12.53 -0.98
N GLU A 138 2.65 -11.28 -0.67
CA GLU A 138 3.79 -10.50 -1.17
C GLU A 138 4.40 -9.70 -0.01
N ILE A 139 5.61 -9.16 -0.20
CA ILE A 139 6.29 -8.32 0.79
C ILE A 139 5.48 -7.07 1.17
N TYR A 140 5.75 -6.52 2.36
CA TYR A 140 5.03 -5.38 2.93
C TYR A 140 4.91 -4.18 1.96
N GLU A 141 5.97 -3.83 1.25
CA GLU A 141 6.01 -2.69 0.32
C GLU A 141 5.03 -2.84 -0.87
N VAL A 142 4.67 -4.08 -1.21
CA VAL A 142 3.63 -4.41 -2.20
C VAL A 142 2.26 -4.46 -1.51
N GLY A 143 2.11 -5.25 -0.45
CA GLY A 143 0.82 -5.48 0.21
C GLY A 143 0.21 -4.24 0.85
N ALA A 144 1.03 -3.39 1.50
CA ALA A 144 0.60 -2.10 2.06
C ALA A 144 0.27 -1.04 0.99
N SER A 145 0.56 -1.31 -0.29
CA SER A 145 0.13 -0.48 -1.43
C SER A 145 -1.17 -0.94 -2.09
N ASN A 146 -1.72 -2.10 -1.69
CA ASN A 146 -2.99 -2.61 -2.21
C ASN A 146 -4.18 -1.96 -1.48
N GLN A 147 -4.90 -1.07 -2.16
CA GLN A 147 -6.02 -0.33 -1.58
C GLN A 147 -7.13 -1.25 -1.03
N GLY A 148 -7.39 -2.40 -1.65
CA GLY A 148 -8.37 -3.38 -1.16
C GLY A 148 -7.97 -3.97 0.19
N HIS A 149 -6.70 -4.35 0.36
CA HIS A 149 -6.17 -4.82 1.65
C HIS A 149 -6.33 -3.77 2.75
N ILE A 150 -6.10 -2.49 2.45
CA ILE A 150 -6.31 -1.38 3.39
C ILE A 150 -7.80 -1.19 3.75
N ILE A 151 -8.72 -1.20 2.76
CA ILE A 151 -10.16 -1.06 3.03
C ILE A 151 -10.65 -2.20 3.93
N LEU A 152 -10.30 -3.45 3.61
CA LEU A 152 -10.78 -4.62 4.33
C LEU A 152 -10.28 -4.66 5.79
N TYR A 153 -9.07 -4.19 6.04
CA TYR A 153 -8.55 -3.93 7.39
C TYR A 153 -9.37 -2.85 8.13
N THR A 154 -9.68 -1.73 7.47
CA THR A 154 -10.47 -0.64 8.06
C THR A 154 -11.87 -1.09 8.46
N VAL A 155 -12.61 -1.78 7.59
CA VAL A 155 -14.01 -2.18 7.88
C VAL A 155 -14.11 -3.25 8.97
N LEU A 156 -13.21 -4.23 8.98
CA LEU A 156 -13.15 -5.24 10.05
C LEU A 156 -12.79 -4.61 11.41
N ASN A 157 -11.92 -3.60 11.42
CA ASN A 157 -11.61 -2.87 12.64
C ASN A 157 -12.67 -1.83 13.04
N ALA A 158 -13.51 -1.34 12.13
CA ALA A 158 -14.69 -0.56 12.46
C ALA A 158 -15.83 -1.42 13.07
N ALA A 159 -15.90 -2.71 12.72
CA ALA A 159 -16.97 -3.62 13.15
C ALA A 159 -16.91 -4.01 14.65
N ALA A 160 -18.10 -4.15 15.25
CA ALA A 160 -18.26 -4.42 16.68
C ALA A 160 -18.03 -5.91 17.04
N GLY A 161 -17.10 -6.15 17.97
CA GLY A 161 -16.70 -7.48 18.44
C GLY A 161 -15.78 -8.25 17.49
N LEU A 162 -15.27 -7.60 16.44
CA LEU A 162 -14.23 -8.11 15.54
C LEU A 162 -12.91 -7.37 15.79
N SER A 163 -11.77 -8.02 15.59
CA SER A 163 -10.48 -7.37 15.36
C SER A 163 -9.86 -7.85 14.05
N CYS A 164 -9.01 -7.02 13.44
CA CYS A 164 -8.20 -7.41 12.30
C CYS A 164 -6.76 -6.93 12.47
N ASP A 165 -5.82 -7.87 12.41
CA ASP A 165 -4.40 -7.58 12.25
C ASP A 165 -3.99 -7.79 10.77
N ARG A 166 -2.74 -7.51 10.43
CA ARG A 166 -2.15 -7.76 9.10
C ARG A 166 -0.93 -8.66 9.19
N ALA A 167 -0.69 -9.42 8.12
CA ALA A 167 0.57 -10.08 7.85
C ALA A 167 0.90 -10.06 6.36
N TYR A 168 2.18 -10.22 6.05
CA TYR A 168 2.76 -10.08 4.71
C TYR A 168 3.72 -11.23 4.46
N PHE A 169 4.09 -11.49 3.21
CA PHE A 169 5.10 -12.51 2.92
C PHE A 169 6.45 -12.06 3.53
N PRO A 170 7.02 -12.78 4.51
CA PRO A 170 8.26 -12.38 5.16
C PRO A 170 9.43 -12.48 4.18
N ALA A 171 10.31 -11.48 4.19
CA ALA A 171 11.54 -11.51 3.40
C ALA A 171 12.51 -12.58 3.94
N ALA A 172 13.42 -13.06 3.09
CA ALA A 172 14.23 -14.26 3.34
C ALA A 172 15.08 -14.19 4.62
N ASP A 173 15.46 -12.99 5.06
CA ASP A 173 16.15 -12.72 6.32
C ASP A 173 15.23 -12.94 7.54
N MET A 174 14.00 -12.42 7.51
CA MET A 174 12.99 -12.69 8.55
C MET A 174 12.57 -14.17 8.56
N ARG A 175 12.52 -14.84 7.39
CA ARG A 175 12.26 -16.28 7.33
C ARG A 175 13.33 -17.08 8.06
N ALA A 176 14.60 -16.82 7.77
CA ALA A 176 15.73 -17.46 8.44
C ALA A 176 15.79 -17.12 9.94
N LEU A 177 15.39 -15.91 10.33
CA LEU A 177 15.35 -15.47 11.72
C LEU A 177 14.25 -16.19 12.53
N LEU A 178 13.04 -16.29 11.98
CA LEU A 178 11.93 -17.07 12.56
C LEU A 178 12.29 -18.56 12.68
N GLU A 179 12.88 -19.14 11.63
CA GLU A 179 13.31 -20.54 11.59
C GLU A 179 14.42 -20.83 12.62
N ARG A 180 15.42 -19.94 12.75
CA ARG A 180 16.49 -20.05 13.76
C ARG A 180 15.96 -20.08 15.19
N HIS A 181 14.92 -19.31 15.50
CA HIS A 181 14.30 -19.26 16.84
C HIS A 181 13.14 -20.24 17.03
N GLY A 182 12.81 -21.05 16.02
CA GLY A 182 11.70 -22.02 16.07
C GLY A 182 10.32 -21.37 16.16
N LEU A 183 10.19 -20.11 15.73
CA LEU A 183 8.99 -19.28 15.90
C LEU A 183 8.11 -19.29 14.64
N PRO A 184 6.77 -19.40 14.79
CA PRO A 184 5.87 -19.32 13.65
C PRO A 184 5.70 -17.88 13.15
N LEU A 185 5.29 -17.72 11.89
CA LEU A 185 4.90 -16.43 11.31
C LEU A 185 3.81 -15.73 12.16
N PHE A 186 3.91 -14.41 12.26
CA PHE A 186 3.13 -13.57 13.17
C PHE A 186 2.39 -12.41 12.47
N ALA A 187 1.39 -11.87 13.14
CA ALA A 187 0.67 -10.66 12.74
C ALA A 187 1.33 -9.41 13.33
N VAL A 188 1.47 -8.33 12.55
CA VAL A 188 2.38 -7.22 12.90
C VAL A 188 1.88 -6.34 14.05
N GLU A 189 0.56 -6.13 14.20
CA GLU A 189 -0.02 -5.28 15.24
C GLU A 189 0.05 -5.89 16.65
N SER A 190 -0.43 -7.13 16.82
CA SER A 190 -0.45 -7.82 18.13
C SER A 190 0.81 -8.63 18.42
N ARG A 191 1.67 -8.87 17.42
CA ARG A 191 2.86 -9.74 17.50
C ARG A 191 2.50 -11.15 17.98
N ARG A 192 1.38 -11.69 17.46
CA ARG A 192 0.86 -13.03 17.78
C ARG A 192 1.06 -14.02 16.63
N PRO A 193 1.29 -15.31 16.90
CA PRO A 193 1.32 -16.36 15.88
C PRO A 193 0.05 -16.34 15.02
N LEU A 194 0.17 -16.54 13.71
CA LEU A 194 -1.02 -16.57 12.83
C LEU A 194 -2.01 -17.71 13.17
N ARG A 195 -1.56 -18.77 13.85
CA ARG A 195 -2.43 -19.86 14.33
C ARG A 195 -3.36 -19.48 15.49
N ASP A 196 -3.07 -18.40 16.22
CA ASP A 196 -3.89 -17.92 17.35
C ASP A 196 -5.19 -17.24 16.89
N PHE A 197 -5.28 -16.89 15.61
CA PHE A 197 -6.41 -16.17 15.03
C PHE A 197 -7.57 -17.13 14.69
N HIS A 198 -8.78 -16.58 14.59
CA HIS A 198 -9.92 -17.34 14.10
C HIS A 198 -9.90 -17.47 12.59
N VAL A 199 -9.52 -16.39 11.88
CA VAL A 199 -9.62 -16.34 10.43
C VAL A 199 -8.34 -15.77 9.82
N LEU A 200 -7.77 -16.47 8.84
CA LEU A 200 -6.67 -15.99 8.01
C LEU A 200 -7.15 -15.76 6.58
N GLY A 201 -7.04 -14.52 6.08
CA GLY A 201 -7.64 -14.10 4.82
C GLY A 201 -6.62 -13.62 3.79
N PHE A 202 -6.36 -14.44 2.78
CA PHE A 202 -5.38 -14.19 1.73
C PHE A 202 -5.94 -13.37 0.56
N SER A 203 -5.25 -12.28 0.19
CA SER A 203 -5.57 -11.51 -1.03
C SER A 203 -4.91 -12.14 -2.27
N LEU A 204 -5.64 -13.03 -2.97
CA LEU A 204 -5.14 -13.70 -4.17
C LEU A 204 -5.38 -12.83 -5.42
N ALA A 205 -4.38 -12.00 -5.74
CA ALA A 205 -4.40 -11.05 -6.85
C ALA A 205 -3.80 -11.58 -8.17
N TYR A 206 -2.98 -12.63 -8.10
CA TYR A 206 -2.29 -13.27 -9.23
C TYR A 206 -2.25 -14.78 -9.02
N GLU A 207 -2.33 -15.56 -10.11
CA GLU A 207 -2.37 -17.03 -10.05
C GLU A 207 -1.12 -17.65 -9.40
N LEU A 208 0.06 -17.14 -9.73
CA LEU A 208 1.33 -17.71 -9.26
C LEU A 208 1.63 -17.39 -7.79
N GLY A 209 0.92 -16.43 -7.19
CA GLY A 209 1.02 -16.10 -5.76
C GLY A 209 0.55 -17.22 -4.82
N GLY A 210 -0.06 -18.28 -5.36
CA GLY A 210 -0.49 -19.45 -4.58
C GLY A 210 0.66 -20.15 -3.84
N THR A 211 1.88 -20.19 -4.40
CA THR A 211 3.04 -20.82 -3.73
C THR A 211 3.47 -20.06 -2.47
N ASN A 212 3.40 -18.73 -2.50
CA ASN A 212 3.65 -17.89 -1.31
C ASN A 212 2.58 -18.10 -0.22
N VAL A 213 1.32 -18.41 -0.57
CA VAL A 213 0.29 -18.77 0.43
C VAL A 213 0.69 -20.04 1.18
N LEU A 214 1.12 -21.09 0.46
CA LEU A 214 1.50 -22.37 1.08
C LEU A 214 2.70 -22.20 2.02
N ASP A 215 3.68 -21.38 1.62
CA ASP A 215 4.83 -21.10 2.48
C ASP A 215 4.46 -20.25 3.71
N MET A 216 3.51 -19.30 3.61
CA MET A 216 2.99 -18.59 4.79
C MET A 216 2.26 -19.54 5.74
N CYS A 217 1.49 -20.50 5.23
CA CYS A 217 0.86 -21.54 6.06
C CYS A 217 1.90 -22.41 6.76
N ARG A 218 2.91 -22.92 6.03
CA ARG A 218 4.04 -23.67 6.62
C ARG A 218 4.77 -22.86 7.68
N GLN A 219 5.10 -21.60 7.41
CA GLN A 219 5.79 -20.73 8.36
C GLN A 219 4.93 -20.40 9.58
N ALA A 220 3.60 -20.28 9.46
CA ALA A 220 2.71 -20.21 10.61
C ALA A 220 2.61 -21.55 11.39
N GLY A 221 3.08 -22.65 10.78
CA GLY A 221 2.89 -24.02 11.22
C GLY A 221 1.42 -24.44 11.21
N ILE A 222 0.70 -24.04 10.16
CA ILE A 222 -0.69 -24.40 9.88
C ILE A 222 -0.66 -25.37 8.68
N PRO A 223 -1.41 -26.49 8.71
CA PRO A 223 -1.43 -27.44 7.59
C PRO A 223 -1.92 -26.78 6.29
N VAL A 224 -1.31 -27.15 5.17
CA VAL A 224 -1.49 -26.41 3.90
C VAL A 224 -2.82 -26.71 3.22
N SER A 225 -3.37 -27.92 3.39
CA SER A 225 -4.67 -28.28 2.83
C SER A 225 -5.81 -28.23 3.85
N TRP A 226 -7.05 -27.97 3.42
CA TRP A 226 -8.21 -28.00 4.32
C TRP A 226 -8.49 -29.41 4.86
N GLN A 227 -8.14 -30.46 4.10
CA GLN A 227 -8.22 -31.86 4.55
C GLN A 227 -7.28 -32.12 5.75
N GLU A 228 -6.07 -31.56 5.73
CA GLU A 228 -5.11 -31.64 6.83
C GLU A 228 -5.54 -30.79 8.05
N ARG A 229 -6.49 -29.86 7.87
CA ARG A 229 -7.09 -29.02 8.94
C ARG A 229 -8.45 -29.55 9.44
N LEU A 230 -8.86 -30.77 9.05
CA LEU A 230 -10.09 -31.37 9.57
C LEU A 230 -9.96 -31.75 11.05
N GLU A 231 -11.02 -31.44 11.80
CA GLU A 231 -11.15 -31.67 13.24
C GLU A 231 -12.31 -32.66 13.50
N PRO A 232 -12.32 -33.40 14.63
CA PRO A 232 -13.41 -34.34 14.94
C PRO A 232 -14.77 -33.63 15.05
N ALA A 233 -15.80 -34.18 14.41
CA ALA A 233 -17.15 -33.62 14.44
C ALA A 233 -17.72 -33.58 15.87
N GLY A 234 -18.47 -32.52 16.18
CA GLY A 234 -19.00 -32.25 17.52
C GLY A 234 -18.01 -31.66 18.52
N VAL A 235 -16.74 -31.45 18.16
CA VAL A 235 -15.81 -30.63 18.95
C VAL A 235 -16.01 -29.15 18.57
N PRO A 236 -16.33 -28.25 19.50
CA PRO A 236 -16.46 -26.82 19.21
C PRO A 236 -15.17 -26.25 18.61
N TRP A 237 -15.31 -25.47 17.55
CA TRP A 237 -14.18 -24.84 16.86
C TRP A 237 -13.71 -23.60 17.63
N ASP A 238 -12.52 -23.69 18.24
CA ASP A 238 -11.88 -22.60 18.98
C ASP A 238 -10.34 -22.70 18.84
N PRO A 239 -9.67 -21.73 18.18
CA PRO A 239 -8.20 -21.69 18.10
C PRO A 239 -7.52 -21.63 19.47
N ALA A 240 -8.14 -21.05 20.49
CA ALA A 240 -7.60 -21.02 21.85
C ALA A 240 -7.66 -22.40 22.54
N ALA A 241 -8.52 -23.31 22.06
CA ALA A 241 -8.57 -24.72 22.45
C ALA A 241 -7.69 -25.63 21.57
N GLY A 242 -7.04 -25.07 20.53
CA GLY A 242 -6.14 -25.79 19.61
C GLY A 242 -6.74 -26.19 18.26
N SER A 243 -7.95 -25.72 17.91
CA SER A 243 -8.44 -25.80 16.52
C SER A 243 -7.54 -25.02 15.55
N TRP A 244 -7.59 -25.34 14.26
CA TRP A 244 -6.92 -24.51 13.26
C TRP A 244 -7.76 -23.27 12.92
N PRO A 245 -7.15 -22.13 12.55
CA PRO A 245 -7.89 -21.02 11.93
C PRO A 245 -8.63 -21.51 10.68
N LEU A 246 -9.74 -20.84 10.35
CA LEU A 246 -10.33 -20.96 9.02
C LEU A 246 -9.47 -20.14 8.04
N VAL A 247 -8.94 -20.80 7.01
CA VAL A 247 -8.08 -20.16 6.01
C VAL A 247 -8.88 -19.91 4.75
N PHE A 248 -8.97 -18.64 4.31
CA PHE A 248 -9.74 -18.26 3.12
C PHE A 248 -8.93 -17.41 2.15
N ALA A 249 -9.40 -17.34 0.90
CA ALA A 249 -8.93 -16.37 -0.09
C ALA A 249 -10.05 -15.51 -0.65
N GLY A 250 -9.70 -14.27 -0.99
CA GLY A 250 -10.52 -13.35 -1.77
C GLY A 250 -9.67 -12.63 -2.83
N GLY A 251 -10.26 -11.66 -3.51
CA GLY A 251 -9.60 -10.93 -4.60
C GLY A 251 -9.91 -11.48 -6.00
N PRO A 252 -9.34 -10.89 -7.07
CA PRO A 252 -9.78 -11.12 -8.44
C PRO A 252 -9.54 -12.54 -8.94
N THR A 253 -8.38 -13.15 -8.66
CA THR A 253 -8.08 -14.51 -9.09
C THR A 253 -9.04 -15.51 -8.45
N ALA A 254 -9.17 -15.45 -7.12
CA ALA A 254 -10.10 -16.26 -6.32
C ALA A 254 -11.57 -16.10 -6.77
N THR A 255 -12.00 -14.87 -7.08
CA THR A 255 -13.34 -14.58 -7.61
C THR A 255 -13.55 -15.10 -9.03
N SER A 256 -12.46 -15.31 -9.80
CA SER A 256 -12.52 -15.70 -11.21
C SER A 256 -12.50 -17.21 -11.45
N ASN A 257 -11.75 -17.95 -10.63
CA ASN A 257 -11.62 -19.40 -10.68
C ASN A 257 -10.93 -19.89 -9.38
N PRO A 258 -11.69 -20.33 -8.37
CA PRO A 258 -11.10 -20.82 -7.11
C PRO A 258 -10.53 -22.24 -7.21
N GLU A 259 -10.95 -23.04 -8.21
CA GLU A 259 -10.63 -24.48 -8.28
C GLU A 259 -9.13 -24.83 -8.28
N PRO A 260 -8.22 -24.11 -8.96
CA PRO A 260 -6.77 -24.39 -8.91
C PRO A 260 -6.16 -24.33 -7.49
N PHE A 261 -6.89 -23.76 -6.53
CA PHE A 261 -6.46 -23.56 -5.15
C PHE A 261 -7.42 -24.21 -4.13
N ALA A 262 -8.43 -24.96 -4.59
CA ALA A 262 -9.55 -25.41 -3.77
C ALA A 262 -9.19 -26.40 -2.65
N ASP A 263 -8.05 -27.09 -2.74
CA ASP A 263 -7.55 -27.93 -1.63
C ASP A 263 -6.89 -27.10 -0.51
N PHE A 264 -6.49 -25.85 -0.75
CA PHE A 264 -5.73 -25.06 0.23
C PHE A 264 -6.59 -24.23 1.18
N PHE A 265 -7.82 -23.89 0.78
CA PHE A 265 -8.70 -22.97 1.49
C PHE A 265 -9.94 -23.67 2.05
N ASP A 266 -10.32 -23.33 3.28
CA ASP A 266 -11.57 -23.79 3.90
C ASP A 266 -12.79 -23.12 3.22
N PHE A 267 -12.64 -21.88 2.78
CA PHE A 267 -13.64 -21.15 1.98
C PHE A 267 -13.01 -20.06 1.09
N PHE A 268 -13.80 -19.49 0.19
CA PHE A 268 -13.46 -18.32 -0.62
C PHE A 268 -14.51 -17.21 -0.43
N ALA A 269 -14.05 -15.96 -0.41
CA ALA A 269 -14.88 -14.76 -0.37
C ALA A 269 -14.89 -14.12 -1.77
N LEU A 270 -16.03 -14.21 -2.47
CA LEU A 270 -16.16 -13.90 -3.89
C LEU A 270 -16.71 -12.49 -4.13
N GLY A 271 -15.98 -11.67 -4.87
CA GLY A 271 -16.38 -10.31 -5.24
C GLY A 271 -15.92 -9.25 -4.25
N ASP A 272 -16.76 -8.22 -4.07
CA ASP A 272 -16.49 -7.08 -3.20
C ASP A 272 -16.55 -7.49 -1.71
N GLY A 273 -15.51 -7.17 -0.94
CA GLY A 273 -15.28 -7.73 0.39
C GLY A 273 -15.81 -6.90 1.57
N GLU A 274 -16.20 -5.64 1.35
CA GLU A 274 -16.41 -4.66 2.43
C GLU A 274 -17.56 -5.02 3.36
N GLU A 275 -18.72 -5.37 2.80
CA GLU A 275 -19.84 -5.94 3.56
C GLU A 275 -19.57 -7.42 3.89
N LEU A 276 -19.07 -8.17 2.92
CA LEU A 276 -18.92 -9.63 2.97
C LEU A 276 -18.07 -10.10 4.14
N LEU A 277 -16.89 -9.51 4.38
CA LEU A 277 -16.03 -9.94 5.49
C LEU A 277 -16.64 -9.58 6.86
N VAL A 278 -17.46 -8.53 6.94
CA VAL A 278 -18.20 -8.18 8.15
C VAL A 278 -19.37 -9.14 8.38
N GLU A 279 -20.11 -9.53 7.33
CA GLU A 279 -21.14 -10.57 7.39
C GLU A 279 -20.54 -11.93 7.83
N ILE A 280 -19.42 -12.35 7.24
CA ILE A 280 -18.66 -13.56 7.65
C ILE A 280 -18.24 -13.46 9.12
N GLY A 281 -17.68 -12.33 9.55
CA GLY A 281 -17.24 -12.13 10.92
C GLY A 281 -18.36 -12.20 11.95
N GLN A 282 -19.53 -11.60 11.67
CA GLN A 282 -20.69 -11.72 12.56
C GLN A 282 -21.32 -13.13 12.50
N CYS A 283 -21.32 -13.81 11.35
CA CYS A 283 -21.78 -15.19 11.24
C CYS A 283 -20.91 -16.13 12.10
N LEU A 284 -19.58 -16.08 11.94
CA LEU A 284 -18.64 -16.87 12.75
C LEU A 284 -18.73 -16.58 14.24
N LYS A 285 -19.03 -15.33 14.63
CA LYS A 285 -19.29 -14.96 16.03
C LYS A 285 -20.54 -15.64 16.59
N THR A 286 -21.56 -15.93 15.77
CA THR A 286 -22.67 -16.81 16.19
C THR A 286 -22.26 -18.27 16.25
N CYS A 287 -21.41 -18.75 15.31
CA CYS A 287 -20.92 -20.13 15.33
C CYS A 287 -20.13 -20.44 16.62
N VAL A 288 -19.24 -19.54 17.04
CA VAL A 288 -18.48 -19.65 18.30
C VAL A 288 -19.41 -19.58 19.52
N ALA A 289 -20.39 -18.67 19.52
CA ALA A 289 -21.36 -18.56 20.62
C ALA A 289 -22.29 -19.77 20.75
N ASP A 290 -22.64 -20.42 19.63
CA ASP A 290 -23.42 -21.65 19.57
C ASP A 290 -22.58 -22.92 19.84
N GLY A 291 -21.25 -22.80 19.92
CA GLY A 291 -20.34 -23.93 20.13
C GLY A 291 -20.23 -24.89 18.94
N LEU A 292 -20.39 -24.40 17.71
CA LEU A 292 -20.35 -25.23 16.50
C LEU A 292 -18.96 -25.80 16.21
N ASP A 293 -18.92 -26.98 15.59
CA ASP A 293 -17.68 -27.51 15.01
C ASP A 293 -17.29 -26.80 13.69
N ARG A 294 -16.08 -27.10 13.20
CA ARG A 294 -15.49 -26.49 11.98
C ARG A 294 -16.40 -26.66 10.76
N ARG A 295 -16.95 -27.86 10.54
CA ARG A 295 -17.75 -28.19 9.34
C ARG A 295 -19.13 -27.54 9.41
N SER A 296 -19.73 -27.50 10.60
CA SER A 296 -21.02 -26.86 10.86
C SER A 296 -20.92 -25.33 10.73
N SER A 297 -19.81 -24.74 11.17
CA SER A 297 -19.50 -23.31 10.98
C SER A 297 -19.34 -22.95 9.50
N LEU A 298 -18.62 -23.77 8.73
CA LEU A 298 -18.47 -23.59 7.28
C LEU A 298 -19.78 -23.83 6.52
N LEU A 299 -20.61 -24.78 6.95
CA LEU A 299 -21.93 -25.00 6.37
C LEU A 299 -22.87 -23.82 6.63
N ARG A 300 -22.87 -23.25 7.85
CA ARG A 300 -23.64 -22.05 8.15
C ARG A 300 -23.19 -20.87 7.28
N LEU A 301 -21.88 -20.66 7.11
CA LEU A 301 -21.37 -19.64 6.19
C LEU A 301 -21.88 -19.84 4.75
N ALA A 302 -21.74 -21.04 4.19
CA ALA A 302 -22.16 -21.35 2.82
C ALA A 302 -23.67 -21.30 2.57
N GLN A 303 -24.49 -21.39 3.64
CA GLN A 303 -25.95 -21.32 3.59
C GLN A 303 -26.51 -19.93 3.91
N GLN A 304 -25.81 -19.10 4.70
CA GLN A 304 -26.33 -17.82 5.21
C GLN A 304 -25.63 -16.57 4.68
N VAL A 305 -24.41 -16.70 4.11
CA VAL A 305 -23.64 -15.55 3.62
C VAL A 305 -23.42 -15.66 2.12
N GLU A 306 -24.04 -14.76 1.35
CA GLU A 306 -23.89 -14.69 -0.10
C GLU A 306 -22.44 -14.35 -0.47
N GLY A 307 -21.87 -15.03 -1.46
CA GLY A 307 -20.47 -14.85 -1.86
C GLY A 307 -19.47 -15.75 -1.13
N VAL A 308 -19.90 -16.59 -0.18
CA VAL A 308 -19.04 -17.63 0.40
C VAL A 308 -19.13 -18.93 -0.40
N TYR A 309 -18.00 -19.36 -0.97
CA TYR A 309 -17.84 -20.69 -1.58
C TYR A 309 -17.01 -21.59 -0.66
N VAL A 310 -17.46 -22.83 -0.43
CA VAL A 310 -16.76 -23.80 0.44
C VAL A 310 -16.45 -25.07 -0.36
N PRO A 311 -15.19 -25.30 -0.79
CA PRO A 311 -14.84 -26.39 -1.70
C PRO A 311 -15.25 -27.80 -1.26
N GLN A 312 -15.18 -28.09 0.04
CA GLN A 312 -15.52 -29.39 0.63
C GLN A 312 -17.01 -29.77 0.54
N PHE A 313 -17.86 -28.90 -0.01
CA PHE A 313 -19.28 -29.19 -0.28
C PHE A 313 -19.59 -29.35 -1.77
N TYR A 314 -18.58 -29.38 -2.64
CA TYR A 314 -18.74 -29.50 -4.10
C TYR A 314 -17.72 -30.47 -4.69
N GLU A 315 -18.16 -31.34 -5.60
CA GLU A 315 -17.31 -32.31 -6.31
C GLU A 315 -17.37 -32.10 -7.83
N ALA A 316 -16.33 -32.50 -8.56
CA ALA A 316 -16.28 -32.46 -10.02
C ALA A 316 -16.70 -33.81 -10.62
N PRO A 317 -17.87 -33.94 -11.27
CA PRO A 317 -18.29 -35.21 -11.85
C PRO A 317 -17.39 -35.65 -13.01
N PRO A 318 -17.19 -36.97 -13.22
CA PRO A 318 -16.46 -37.47 -14.40
C PRO A 318 -17.05 -36.95 -15.71
N GLY A 319 -16.19 -36.42 -16.59
CA GLY A 319 -16.58 -35.84 -17.87
C GLY A 319 -17.12 -34.39 -17.82
N PHE A 320 -17.35 -33.81 -16.64
CA PHE A 320 -17.97 -32.48 -16.49
C PHE A 320 -16.99 -31.30 -16.67
N GLY A 321 -15.97 -31.45 -17.53
CA GLY A 321 -15.02 -30.39 -17.90
C GLY A 321 -14.16 -29.80 -16.75
N GLY A 322 -14.22 -30.37 -15.56
CA GLY A 322 -13.64 -29.80 -14.34
C GLY A 322 -14.53 -28.82 -13.59
N SER A 323 -15.77 -28.58 -14.07
CA SER A 323 -16.82 -27.88 -13.33
C SER A 323 -17.33 -28.74 -12.16
N VAL A 324 -17.77 -28.09 -11.10
CA VAL A 324 -18.22 -28.73 -9.85
C VAL A 324 -19.72 -28.60 -9.63
N VAL A 325 -20.27 -29.49 -8.81
CA VAL A 325 -21.68 -29.52 -8.38
C VAL A 325 -21.76 -29.72 -6.86
N PRO A 326 -22.78 -29.16 -6.16
CA PRO A 326 -22.92 -29.32 -4.73
C PRO A 326 -23.25 -30.77 -4.34
N VAL A 327 -22.66 -31.25 -3.25
CA VAL A 327 -22.86 -32.59 -2.66
C VAL A 327 -23.42 -32.53 -1.22
N VAL A 328 -23.90 -31.36 -0.79
CA VAL A 328 -24.53 -31.11 0.51
C VAL A 328 -25.80 -30.28 0.31
N ASP A 329 -26.85 -30.55 1.09
CA ASP A 329 -28.10 -29.80 0.99
C ASP A 329 -27.97 -28.33 1.44
N GLY A 330 -28.72 -27.46 0.77
CA GLY A 330 -28.86 -26.04 1.12
C GLY A 330 -27.75 -25.10 0.66
N VAL A 331 -26.63 -25.60 0.12
CA VAL A 331 -25.60 -24.74 -0.49
C VAL A 331 -25.93 -24.43 -1.97
N PRO A 332 -25.62 -23.23 -2.50
CA PRO A 332 -26.10 -22.79 -3.80
C PRO A 332 -25.37 -23.45 -4.98
N ALA A 333 -26.11 -24.02 -5.94
CA ALA A 333 -25.52 -24.67 -7.12
C ALA A 333 -24.69 -23.74 -8.04
N ARG A 334 -24.88 -22.42 -7.94
CA ARG A 334 -23.94 -21.40 -8.43
C ARG A 334 -23.77 -20.33 -7.36
N VAL A 335 -22.53 -20.05 -6.94
CA VAL A 335 -22.25 -19.12 -5.84
C VAL A 335 -22.20 -17.68 -6.38
N LYS A 336 -23.19 -16.86 -6.01
CA LYS A 336 -23.26 -15.44 -6.39
C LYS A 336 -22.19 -14.63 -5.68
N ARG A 337 -21.32 -13.95 -6.44
CA ARG A 337 -20.34 -12.99 -5.90
C ARG A 337 -21.03 -11.73 -5.34
N ARG A 338 -20.37 -11.04 -4.41
CA ARG A 338 -20.83 -9.77 -3.85
C ARG A 338 -20.43 -8.55 -4.70
N THR A 339 -21.16 -7.46 -4.49
CA THR A 339 -20.94 -6.12 -5.07
C THR A 339 -21.24 -5.06 -4.02
N CYS A 340 -20.29 -4.20 -3.69
CA CYS A 340 -20.43 -3.09 -2.75
C CYS A 340 -20.32 -1.76 -3.51
N GLN A 341 -20.94 -0.70 -2.99
CA GLN A 341 -20.64 0.66 -3.45
C GLN A 341 -19.28 1.10 -2.87
N PRO A 342 -18.35 1.64 -3.68
CA PRO A 342 -17.07 2.12 -3.18
C PRO A 342 -17.23 3.36 -2.28
N ASP A 343 -16.75 3.28 -1.04
CA ASP A 343 -16.69 4.40 -0.10
C ASP A 343 -15.25 4.99 -0.06
N PRO A 344 -15.05 6.27 -0.42
CA PRO A 344 -13.73 6.89 -0.41
C PRO A 344 -13.20 7.22 0.99
N PHE A 345 -14.03 7.23 2.04
CA PHE A 345 -13.57 7.53 3.41
C PHE A 345 -12.95 6.32 4.11
N GLN A 346 -13.41 5.10 3.80
CA GLN A 346 -12.82 3.83 4.29
C GLN A 346 -11.40 3.59 3.75
N GLN A 347 -10.98 4.38 2.75
CA GLN A 347 -9.68 4.32 2.10
C GLN A 347 -8.62 5.22 2.76
N ILE A 348 -9.05 6.12 3.66
CA ILE A 348 -8.18 7.00 4.46
C ILE A 348 -7.57 6.20 5.62
N GLY A 349 -6.59 5.34 5.28
CA GLY A 349 -6.00 4.37 6.19
C GLY A 349 -4.55 4.64 6.57
N LEU A 350 -3.77 3.55 6.56
CA LEU A 350 -2.41 3.44 7.08
C LEU A 350 -1.39 4.35 6.37
N VAL A 351 -0.38 4.80 7.12
CA VAL A 351 0.70 5.69 6.66
C VAL A 351 2.07 5.08 6.98
N PRO A 352 2.54 4.11 6.18
CA PRO A 352 3.76 3.33 6.44
C PRO A 352 5.02 4.16 6.67
N TYR A 353 5.92 3.70 7.55
CA TYR A 353 7.25 4.31 7.68
C TYR A 353 8.11 4.10 6.42
N VAL A 354 8.06 2.89 5.86
CA VAL A 354 8.79 2.46 4.66
C VAL A 354 8.16 3.03 3.39
N GLU A 355 8.96 3.25 2.34
CA GLU A 355 8.46 3.61 1.01
C GLU A 355 7.76 2.41 0.36
N THR A 356 6.46 2.50 0.11
CA THR A 356 5.72 1.45 -0.59
C THR A 356 5.83 1.60 -2.11
N VAL A 357 5.48 0.55 -2.88
CA VAL A 357 5.51 0.57 -4.35
C VAL A 357 4.66 1.71 -4.92
N HIS A 358 3.62 2.15 -4.20
CA HIS A 358 2.80 3.31 -4.51
C HIS A 358 2.66 4.23 -3.28
N ASP A 359 3.74 4.88 -2.87
CA ASP A 359 3.79 5.80 -1.72
C ASP A 359 3.02 7.14 -1.94
N ARG A 360 1.70 7.04 -2.10
CA ARG A 360 0.77 8.13 -2.31
C ARG A 360 -0.61 7.75 -1.79
N MET A 361 -1.37 8.70 -1.28
CA MET A 361 -2.76 8.46 -0.89
C MET A 361 -3.57 8.02 -2.13
N THR A 362 -4.43 7.02 -2.01
CA THR A 362 -5.24 6.54 -3.14
C THR A 362 -6.72 6.57 -2.80
N VAL A 363 -7.55 6.99 -3.77
CA VAL A 363 -9.01 7.09 -3.64
C VAL A 363 -9.67 6.52 -4.90
N GLU A 364 -10.43 5.44 -4.75
CA GLU A 364 -11.27 4.87 -5.79
C GLU A 364 -12.39 5.86 -6.15
N ILE A 365 -12.48 6.22 -7.42
CA ILE A 365 -13.48 7.14 -7.97
C ILE A 365 -14.59 6.42 -8.74
N ARG A 366 -14.33 5.18 -9.15
CA ARG A 366 -15.26 4.30 -9.85
C ARG A 366 -14.82 2.84 -9.69
N ARG A 367 -15.72 1.99 -9.23
CA ARG A 367 -15.53 0.54 -9.28
C ARG A 367 -16.07 -0.02 -10.59
N GLY A 368 -15.24 -0.74 -11.32
CA GLY A 368 -15.62 -1.43 -12.56
C GLY A 368 -15.79 -0.57 -13.81
N CYS A 369 -15.94 -1.25 -14.96
CA CYS A 369 -15.86 -0.65 -16.30
C CYS A 369 -16.91 -1.23 -17.27
N THR A 370 -17.52 -0.35 -18.07
CA THR A 370 -18.61 -0.68 -19.02
C THR A 370 -18.18 -0.72 -20.48
N ARG A 371 -16.95 -0.28 -20.79
CA ARG A 371 -16.38 -0.27 -22.16
C ARG A 371 -16.29 -1.67 -22.81
N GLY A 372 -16.37 -2.75 -22.02
CA GLY A 372 -16.57 -4.10 -22.54
C GLY A 372 -15.42 -4.67 -23.39
N CYS A 373 -14.17 -4.33 -23.08
CA CYS A 373 -13.00 -4.90 -23.78
C CYS A 373 -12.90 -6.42 -23.54
N ARG A 374 -12.84 -7.21 -24.62
CA ARG A 374 -13.14 -8.65 -24.61
C ARG A 374 -12.10 -9.56 -23.95
N PHE A 375 -10.90 -9.03 -23.72
CA PHE A 375 -9.83 -9.67 -22.95
C PHE A 375 -9.85 -9.29 -21.44
N CYS A 376 -10.59 -8.24 -21.07
CA CYS A 376 -10.39 -7.57 -19.79
C CYS A 376 -11.24 -8.22 -18.68
N GLN A 377 -10.68 -9.26 -18.04
CA GLN A 377 -11.32 -9.96 -16.92
C GLN A 377 -11.81 -9.00 -15.81
N PRO A 378 -11.05 -7.99 -15.32
CA PRO A 378 -11.58 -7.03 -14.35
C PRO A 378 -12.81 -6.26 -14.87
N GLY A 379 -12.84 -5.87 -16.14
CA GLY A 379 -13.98 -5.21 -16.81
C GLY A 379 -15.19 -6.12 -17.07
N MET A 380 -15.09 -7.42 -16.73
CA MET A 380 -16.19 -8.38 -16.68
C MET A 380 -16.59 -8.63 -15.22
N LEU A 381 -15.66 -9.07 -14.37
CA LEU A 381 -15.93 -9.51 -12.99
C LEU A 381 -16.43 -8.41 -12.05
N THR A 382 -16.08 -7.14 -12.27
CA THR A 382 -16.41 -6.05 -11.33
C THR A 382 -17.75 -5.36 -11.61
N ARG A 383 -18.48 -5.76 -12.67
CA ARG A 383 -19.75 -5.14 -13.09
C ARG A 383 -20.84 -5.24 -11.99
N PRO A 384 -21.87 -4.37 -12.00
CA PRO A 384 -22.05 -3.18 -12.85
C PRO A 384 -21.00 -2.10 -12.54
N ALA A 385 -20.81 -1.09 -13.39
CA ALA A 385 -19.90 0.01 -13.02
C ALA A 385 -20.54 0.94 -11.98
N ARG A 386 -19.76 1.41 -11.01
CA ARG A 386 -20.22 2.13 -9.83
C ARG A 386 -19.36 3.38 -9.60
N ASP A 387 -19.80 4.52 -10.12
CA ASP A 387 -19.16 5.83 -9.90
C ASP A 387 -19.37 6.33 -8.46
N VAL A 388 -18.34 6.92 -7.85
CA VAL A 388 -18.42 7.64 -6.57
C VAL A 388 -18.97 9.06 -6.80
N GLU A 389 -19.76 9.56 -5.87
CA GLU A 389 -20.30 10.92 -5.90
C GLU A 389 -19.17 11.99 -5.92
N PRO A 390 -19.17 12.97 -6.85
CA PRO A 390 -18.06 13.88 -7.06
C PRO A 390 -17.60 14.65 -5.81
N GLU A 391 -18.54 15.18 -5.01
CA GLU A 391 -18.18 15.93 -3.80
C GLU A 391 -17.61 15.02 -2.71
N LYS A 392 -18.04 13.74 -2.62
CA LYS A 392 -17.44 12.75 -1.71
C LYS A 392 -15.98 12.45 -2.09
N VAL A 393 -15.65 12.39 -3.38
CA VAL A 393 -14.26 12.25 -3.83
C VAL A 393 -13.43 13.46 -3.40
N VAL A 394 -13.91 14.69 -3.63
CA VAL A 394 -13.17 15.91 -3.26
C VAL A 394 -12.97 15.97 -1.74
N ALA A 395 -14.04 15.76 -0.96
CA ALA A 395 -14.01 15.79 0.50
C ALA A 395 -13.09 14.70 1.10
N ALA A 396 -13.16 13.46 0.59
CA ALA A 396 -12.31 12.38 1.09
C ALA A 396 -10.83 12.59 0.75
N VAL A 397 -10.50 13.13 -0.44
CA VAL A 397 -9.12 13.51 -0.79
C VAL A 397 -8.62 14.64 0.12
N GLU A 398 -9.43 15.68 0.33
CA GLU A 398 -9.08 16.83 1.16
C GLU A 398 -8.89 16.43 2.64
N GLU A 399 -9.79 15.62 3.19
CA GLU A 399 -9.70 15.08 4.54
C GLU A 399 -8.49 14.14 4.70
N GLY A 400 -8.33 13.19 3.77
CA GLY A 400 -7.31 12.16 3.87
C GLY A 400 -5.89 12.68 3.65
N LEU A 401 -5.67 13.68 2.79
CA LEU A 401 -4.36 14.32 2.66
C LEU A 401 -3.95 15.02 3.96
N ARG A 402 -4.90 15.67 4.64
CA ARG A 402 -4.67 16.31 5.96
C ARG A 402 -4.53 15.30 7.10
N LYS A 403 -5.25 14.18 7.08
CA LYS A 403 -5.12 13.08 8.06
C LYS A 403 -3.84 12.27 7.91
N THR A 404 -3.39 12.02 6.68
CA THR A 404 -2.20 11.20 6.40
C THR A 404 -0.91 12.01 6.35
N GLY A 405 -0.98 13.25 5.85
CA GLY A 405 0.19 14.06 5.53
C GLY A 405 0.87 13.66 4.21
N TYR A 406 0.20 12.96 3.28
CA TYR A 406 0.77 12.70 1.96
C TYR A 406 0.96 14.00 1.14
N LYS A 407 1.88 13.95 0.16
CA LYS A 407 2.07 15.03 -0.85
C LYS A 407 1.43 14.69 -2.19
N GLU A 408 1.48 13.42 -2.57
CA GLU A 408 0.92 12.91 -3.80
C GLU A 408 -0.35 12.11 -3.47
N PHE A 409 -1.37 12.24 -4.32
CA PHE A 409 -2.56 11.41 -4.29
C PHE A 409 -2.88 10.82 -5.67
N SER A 410 -3.68 9.77 -5.69
CA SER A 410 -4.06 9.02 -6.88
C SER A 410 -5.57 8.80 -6.90
N LEU A 411 -6.21 9.09 -8.03
CA LEU A 411 -7.59 8.67 -8.27
C LEU A 411 -7.57 7.32 -8.98
N LEU A 412 -8.25 6.32 -8.42
CA LEU A 412 -8.19 4.92 -8.83
C LEU A 412 -9.49 4.48 -9.51
N SER A 413 -9.35 3.77 -10.63
CA SER A 413 -10.44 3.14 -11.39
C SER A 413 -9.79 2.19 -12.42
N LEU A 414 -10.55 1.22 -12.96
CA LEU A 414 -10.14 0.47 -14.15
C LEU A 414 -10.00 1.38 -15.40
N SER A 415 -10.66 2.53 -15.41
CA SER A 415 -10.31 3.65 -16.28
C SER A 415 -10.80 4.97 -15.69
N CYS A 416 -9.87 5.80 -15.20
CA CYS A 416 -10.18 7.09 -14.58
C CYS A 416 -10.85 8.06 -15.58
N SER A 417 -10.50 7.95 -16.86
CA SER A 417 -11.10 8.68 -17.99
C SER A 417 -12.59 8.42 -18.25
N ASP A 418 -13.13 7.30 -17.77
CA ASP A 418 -14.55 6.95 -17.93
C ASP A 418 -15.41 7.52 -16.79
N TYR A 419 -14.79 7.98 -15.71
CA TYR A 419 -15.42 8.82 -14.69
C TYR A 419 -15.59 10.24 -15.23
N LEU A 420 -16.76 10.56 -15.79
CA LEU A 420 -17.01 11.81 -16.51
C LEU A 420 -16.81 13.08 -15.66
N SER A 421 -16.87 12.96 -14.33
CA SER A 421 -16.63 14.05 -13.38
C SER A 421 -15.14 14.36 -13.13
N LEU A 422 -14.21 13.58 -13.70
CA LEU A 422 -12.76 13.72 -13.47
C LEU A 422 -12.21 15.15 -13.72
N PRO A 423 -12.57 15.89 -14.78
CA PRO A 423 -12.08 17.26 -14.98
C PRO A 423 -12.53 18.19 -13.85
N SER A 424 -13.81 18.12 -13.47
CA SER A 424 -14.39 18.96 -12.44
C SER A 424 -13.84 18.64 -11.05
N VAL A 425 -13.73 17.35 -10.70
CA VAL A 425 -13.16 16.88 -9.42
C VAL A 425 -11.67 17.22 -9.34
N GLY A 426 -10.89 16.96 -10.39
CA GLY A 426 -9.46 17.25 -10.42
C GLY A 426 -9.14 18.74 -10.30
N LEU A 427 -9.91 19.61 -10.95
CA LEU A 427 -9.76 21.06 -10.80
C LEU A 427 -10.33 21.58 -9.47
N ALA A 428 -11.42 21.00 -8.94
CA ALA A 428 -11.94 21.35 -7.61
C ALA A 428 -10.90 21.06 -6.51
N ILE A 429 -10.30 19.85 -6.48
CA ILE A 429 -9.23 19.51 -5.53
C ILE A 429 -8.03 20.45 -5.71
N LYS A 430 -7.59 20.67 -6.96
CA LYS A 430 -6.41 21.49 -7.25
C LYS A 430 -6.59 22.96 -6.86
N ASN A 431 -7.81 23.51 -6.98
CA ASN A 431 -8.12 24.85 -6.51
C ASN A 431 -8.24 24.88 -4.96
N ARG A 432 -9.02 23.97 -4.33
CA ARG A 432 -9.17 23.93 -2.86
C ARG A 432 -7.85 23.75 -2.12
N MET A 433 -6.94 22.95 -2.69
CA MET A 433 -5.63 22.63 -2.11
C MET A 433 -4.48 23.37 -2.81
N GLN A 434 -4.75 24.49 -3.50
CA GLN A 434 -3.75 25.20 -4.31
C GLN A 434 -2.51 25.61 -3.51
N GLU A 435 -2.66 25.93 -2.22
CA GLU A 435 -1.56 26.32 -1.33
C GLU A 435 -0.81 25.15 -0.68
N GLU A 436 -1.38 23.95 -0.64
CA GLU A 436 -0.83 22.78 0.07
C GLU A 436 0.24 22.03 -0.75
N GLY A 437 0.43 22.42 -2.01
CA GLY A 437 1.48 21.89 -2.89
C GLY A 437 1.31 20.42 -3.26
N VAL A 438 0.06 19.96 -3.30
CA VAL A 438 -0.33 18.57 -3.59
C VAL A 438 -0.17 18.22 -5.08
N VAL A 439 0.03 16.93 -5.36
CA VAL A 439 0.23 16.40 -6.72
C VAL A 439 -0.77 15.28 -7.01
N LEU A 440 -1.50 15.37 -8.13
CA LEU A 440 -2.35 14.27 -8.61
C LEU A 440 -1.59 13.38 -9.60
N SER A 441 -1.45 12.12 -9.23
CA SER A 441 -0.90 11.01 -10.01
C SER A 441 -2.04 10.17 -10.60
N LEU A 442 -2.25 10.23 -11.93
CA LEU A 442 -3.31 9.43 -12.59
C LEU A 442 -2.74 8.14 -13.20
N PRO A 443 -3.17 6.95 -12.77
CA PRO A 443 -2.75 5.68 -13.37
C PRO A 443 -3.47 5.44 -14.70
N SER A 444 -2.72 4.99 -15.71
CA SER A 444 -3.19 4.45 -17.00
C SER A 444 -4.35 5.21 -17.66
N GLN A 445 -4.06 6.35 -18.29
CA GLN A 445 -5.09 7.19 -18.93
C GLN A 445 -5.58 6.59 -20.26
N ARG A 446 -6.88 6.69 -20.52
CA ARG A 446 -7.49 6.43 -21.84
C ARG A 446 -7.23 7.65 -22.74
N VAL A 447 -6.57 7.42 -23.88
CA VAL A 447 -6.08 8.48 -24.77
C VAL A 447 -7.20 9.26 -25.47
N ASP A 448 -8.36 8.62 -25.67
CA ASP A 448 -9.58 9.22 -26.23
C ASP A 448 -10.18 10.35 -25.35
N ARG A 449 -9.77 10.44 -24.08
CA ARG A 449 -10.25 11.42 -23.10
C ARG A 449 -9.14 12.30 -22.50
N PHE A 450 -8.01 12.44 -23.20
CA PHE A 450 -6.93 13.34 -22.78
C PHE A 450 -7.11 14.73 -23.40
N ASP A 451 -7.51 15.70 -22.58
CA ASP A 451 -7.73 17.09 -22.96
C ASP A 451 -6.86 18.08 -22.16
N ASP A 452 -7.03 19.38 -22.40
CA ASP A 452 -6.29 20.43 -21.69
C ASP A 452 -6.63 20.51 -20.20
N ASN A 453 -7.83 20.09 -19.78
CA ASN A 453 -8.19 20.03 -18.36
C ASN A 453 -7.38 18.94 -17.65
N ILE A 454 -7.34 17.72 -18.21
CA ILE A 454 -6.51 16.61 -17.73
C ILE A 454 -5.02 16.98 -17.78
N ALA A 455 -4.57 17.66 -18.83
CA ALA A 455 -3.18 18.15 -18.94
C ALA A 455 -2.84 19.21 -17.87
N ASN A 456 -3.78 20.09 -17.54
CA ASN A 456 -3.66 21.06 -16.45
C ASN A 456 -3.66 20.37 -15.08
N ILE A 457 -4.52 19.37 -14.88
CA ILE A 457 -4.61 18.61 -13.62
C ILE A 457 -3.31 17.85 -13.32
N ILE A 458 -2.78 17.09 -14.29
CA ILE A 458 -1.50 16.35 -14.16
C ILE A 458 -0.29 17.31 -14.14
N GLY A 459 -0.44 18.52 -14.70
CA GLY A 459 0.61 19.52 -14.74
C GLY A 459 0.93 20.13 -13.38
N SER A 460 2.09 19.80 -12.80
CA SER A 460 2.63 20.44 -11.58
C SER A 460 3.06 21.90 -11.76
N GLY A 461 3.15 22.40 -12.99
CA GLY A 461 3.57 23.78 -13.33
C GLY A 461 5.09 24.02 -13.21
N GLN A 462 5.75 23.38 -12.24
CA GLN A 462 7.20 23.41 -12.04
C GLN A 462 7.75 21.99 -11.95
N GLY A 463 8.34 21.51 -13.05
CA GLY A 463 9.09 20.26 -13.07
C GLY A 463 9.18 19.57 -14.43
N ARG A 464 10.05 18.56 -14.53
CA ARG A 464 10.17 17.72 -15.74
C ARG A 464 8.94 16.80 -15.82
N LYS A 465 8.06 17.07 -16.79
CA LYS A 465 6.89 16.23 -17.06
C LYS A 465 7.30 14.76 -17.24
N SER A 466 6.74 13.88 -16.41
CA SER A 466 6.92 12.43 -16.46
C SER A 466 6.29 11.85 -17.73
N GLY A 467 6.73 10.67 -18.17
CA GLY A 467 6.15 10.04 -19.36
C GLY A 467 4.72 9.58 -19.12
N LEU A 468 3.77 9.99 -19.96
CA LEU A 468 2.38 9.51 -19.88
C LEU A 468 2.31 8.05 -20.34
N THR A 469 1.40 7.28 -19.75
CA THR A 469 1.17 5.88 -20.12
C THR A 469 -0.21 5.73 -20.73
N PHE A 470 -0.25 5.19 -21.95
CA PHE A 470 -1.48 4.86 -22.68
C PHE A 470 -1.46 3.38 -23.07
N ALA A 471 -2.65 2.78 -23.25
CA ALA A 471 -2.79 1.39 -23.66
C ALA A 471 -3.65 1.28 -24.93
N PRO A 472 -3.05 1.31 -26.14
CA PRO A 472 -3.76 1.02 -27.39
C PRO A 472 -4.18 -0.44 -27.54
N GLU A 473 -3.49 -1.36 -26.84
CA GLU A 473 -3.63 -2.83 -26.87
C GLU A 473 -3.27 -3.50 -28.21
N ALA A 474 -3.70 -2.95 -29.35
CA ALA A 474 -3.45 -3.51 -30.68
C ALA A 474 -3.04 -2.43 -31.68
N GLY A 475 -2.19 -2.81 -32.65
CA GLY A 475 -1.63 -1.89 -33.66
C GLY A 475 -2.66 -1.42 -34.68
N THR A 476 -3.36 -2.35 -35.33
CA THR A 476 -4.38 -2.02 -36.34
C THR A 476 -5.70 -1.60 -35.72
N GLN A 477 -6.49 -0.83 -36.48
CA GLN A 477 -7.87 -0.52 -36.09
C GLN A 477 -8.72 -1.80 -35.99
N ARG A 478 -8.63 -2.67 -37.02
CA ARG A 478 -9.32 -3.97 -37.08
C ARG A 478 -9.16 -4.77 -35.79
N LEU A 479 -7.94 -4.93 -35.28
CA LEU A 479 -7.71 -5.72 -34.07
C LEU A 479 -8.18 -4.98 -32.80
N ARG A 480 -8.13 -3.64 -32.76
CA ARG A 480 -8.78 -2.84 -31.68
C ARG A 480 -10.31 -2.97 -31.68
N ASP A 481 -10.92 -3.16 -32.84
CA ASP A 481 -12.37 -3.38 -32.99
C ASP A 481 -12.75 -4.81 -32.55
N ILE A 482 -11.97 -5.83 -32.97
CA ILE A 482 -12.10 -7.23 -32.52
C ILE A 482 -12.08 -7.33 -30.99
N ILE A 483 -11.10 -6.71 -30.32
CA ILE A 483 -11.01 -6.74 -28.85
C ILE A 483 -11.99 -5.80 -28.14
N ASN A 484 -12.82 -5.07 -28.89
CA ASN A 484 -13.73 -4.02 -28.42
C ASN A 484 -13.05 -2.97 -27.52
N LYS A 485 -11.93 -2.39 -27.97
CA LYS A 485 -11.23 -1.34 -27.23
C LYS A 485 -12.00 -0.02 -27.22
N GLY A 486 -12.73 0.27 -28.30
CA GLY A 486 -13.40 1.55 -28.51
C GLY A 486 -12.41 2.71 -28.52
N LEU A 487 -11.46 2.67 -29.45
CA LEU A 487 -10.41 3.68 -29.66
C LEU A 487 -10.01 3.70 -31.14
N THR A 488 -10.12 4.86 -31.80
CA THR A 488 -9.69 5.02 -33.19
C THR A 488 -8.22 5.45 -33.32
N ASN A 489 -7.65 5.33 -34.53
CA ASN A 489 -6.35 5.93 -34.87
C ASN A 489 -6.35 7.45 -34.58
N GLU A 490 -7.38 8.15 -35.03
CA GLU A 490 -7.50 9.61 -34.95
C GLU A 490 -7.53 10.08 -33.48
N GLU A 491 -8.18 9.32 -32.60
CA GLU A 491 -8.20 9.56 -31.15
C GLU A 491 -6.85 9.27 -30.49
N LEU A 492 -6.20 8.16 -30.86
CA LEU A 492 -4.85 7.80 -30.39
C LEU A 492 -3.82 8.88 -30.75
N LEU A 493 -3.83 9.35 -32.01
CA LEU A 493 -2.99 10.47 -32.43
C LEU A 493 -3.36 11.74 -31.68
N ARG A 494 -4.66 12.09 -31.56
CA ARG A 494 -5.11 13.33 -30.90
C ARG A 494 -4.58 13.44 -29.48
N GLY A 495 -4.80 12.44 -28.62
CA GLY A 495 -4.36 12.51 -27.22
C GLY A 495 -2.83 12.53 -27.06
N ILE A 496 -2.09 11.77 -27.88
CA ILE A 496 -0.62 11.79 -27.88
C ILE A 496 -0.09 13.13 -28.43
N LYS A 497 -0.78 13.73 -29.41
CA LYS A 497 -0.44 15.03 -30.00
C LYS A 497 -0.69 16.18 -29.03
N THR A 498 -1.83 16.20 -28.33
CA THR A 498 -2.12 17.13 -27.22
C THR A 498 -1.05 17.03 -26.13
N ALA A 499 -0.63 15.82 -25.76
CA ALA A 499 0.48 15.64 -24.83
C ALA A 499 1.82 16.18 -25.39
N TRP A 500 2.15 15.90 -26.66
CA TRP A 500 3.38 16.40 -27.28
C TRP A 500 3.40 17.93 -27.37
N ASP A 501 2.34 18.55 -27.87
CA ASP A 501 2.26 20.01 -27.99
C ASP A 501 2.21 20.67 -26.59
N GLY A 502 1.54 20.04 -25.62
CA GLY A 502 1.59 20.36 -24.19
C GLY A 502 2.94 20.10 -23.49
N GLY A 503 4.00 19.72 -24.21
CA GLY A 503 5.38 19.66 -23.72
C GLY A 503 5.87 18.31 -23.21
N TRP A 504 5.07 17.24 -23.27
CA TRP A 504 5.56 15.89 -23.00
C TRP A 504 6.45 15.39 -24.14
N ARG A 505 7.54 14.68 -23.82
CA ARG A 505 8.55 14.22 -24.80
C ARG A 505 8.75 12.70 -24.84
N GLN A 506 8.10 11.98 -23.93
CA GLN A 506 8.16 10.53 -23.81
C GLN A 506 6.78 9.98 -23.44
N VAL A 507 6.40 8.86 -24.04
CA VAL A 507 5.21 8.07 -23.66
C VAL A 507 5.59 6.61 -23.37
N LYS A 508 4.76 5.92 -22.60
CA LYS A 508 4.75 4.46 -22.48
C LYS A 508 3.50 3.92 -23.19
N LEU A 509 3.66 2.90 -24.02
CA LEU A 509 2.56 2.24 -24.74
C LEU A 509 2.49 0.76 -24.36
N TYR A 510 1.29 0.27 -24.08
CA TYR A 510 1.01 -1.17 -23.92
C TYR A 510 0.33 -1.74 -25.17
N PHE A 511 0.84 -2.87 -25.65
CA PHE A 511 0.21 -3.70 -26.66
C PHE A 511 0.24 -5.17 -26.22
N MET A 512 -0.67 -5.96 -26.78
CA MET A 512 -0.68 -7.41 -26.68
C MET A 512 -0.38 -8.04 -28.05
N ILE A 513 0.07 -9.28 -28.03
CA ILE A 513 0.11 -10.20 -29.17
C ILE A 513 -0.59 -11.51 -28.79
N GLY A 514 -0.98 -12.30 -29.79
CA GLY A 514 -1.73 -13.54 -29.61
C GLY A 514 -3.22 -13.32 -29.36
N LEU A 515 -3.79 -12.26 -29.93
CA LEU A 515 -5.23 -11.99 -29.81
C LEU A 515 -6.06 -12.80 -30.84
N PRO A 516 -7.34 -13.10 -30.56
CA PRO A 516 -8.24 -13.78 -31.50
C PRO A 516 -8.25 -13.17 -32.91
N GLY A 517 -8.02 -14.00 -33.93
CA GLY A 517 -8.05 -13.59 -35.33
C GLY A 517 -6.95 -12.59 -35.74
N GLU A 518 -5.90 -12.43 -34.93
CA GLU A 518 -4.71 -11.60 -35.21
C GLU A 518 -3.88 -12.17 -36.38
N THR A 519 -3.46 -11.30 -37.30
CA THR A 519 -2.57 -11.65 -38.41
C THR A 519 -1.19 -10.99 -38.25
N ASP A 520 -0.21 -11.46 -39.02
CA ASP A 520 1.13 -10.86 -39.12
C ASP A 520 1.07 -9.34 -39.42
N ALA A 521 0.09 -8.88 -40.18
CA ALA A 521 -0.10 -7.46 -40.48
C ALA A 521 -0.55 -6.65 -39.24
N ASP A 522 -1.34 -7.25 -38.33
CA ASP A 522 -1.75 -6.57 -37.10
C ASP A 522 -0.60 -6.51 -36.08
N VAL A 523 0.24 -7.55 -36.05
CA VAL A 523 1.49 -7.60 -35.26
C VAL A 523 2.47 -6.55 -35.76
N MET A 524 2.75 -6.51 -37.08
CA MET A 524 3.61 -5.48 -37.68
C MET A 524 3.04 -4.06 -37.53
N GLY A 525 1.72 -3.93 -37.57
CA GLY A 525 0.98 -2.69 -37.34
C GLY A 525 1.28 -2.02 -35.99
N ILE A 526 1.80 -2.74 -34.98
CA ILE A 526 2.29 -2.15 -33.72
C ILE A 526 3.51 -1.26 -33.99
N ALA A 527 4.47 -1.72 -34.79
CA ALA A 527 5.66 -0.96 -35.14
C ALA A 527 5.32 0.21 -36.08
N GLU A 528 4.45 -0.02 -37.06
CA GLU A 528 3.96 1.01 -37.98
C GLU A 528 3.21 2.13 -37.24
N THR A 529 2.40 1.78 -36.23
CA THR A 529 1.72 2.76 -35.35
C THR A 529 2.72 3.62 -34.59
N ILE A 530 3.82 3.03 -34.09
CA ILE A 530 4.86 3.77 -33.36
C ILE A 530 5.65 4.69 -34.31
N GLU A 531 6.01 4.21 -35.51
CA GLU A 531 6.69 5.02 -36.53
C GLU A 531 5.82 6.22 -36.97
N TRP A 532 4.53 5.98 -37.21
CA TRP A 532 3.55 7.02 -37.51
C TRP A 532 3.45 8.05 -36.39
N LEU A 533 3.25 7.63 -35.14
CA LEU A 533 3.19 8.54 -33.99
C LEU A 533 4.48 9.37 -33.84
N GLN A 534 5.65 8.78 -34.09
CA GLN A 534 6.93 9.51 -34.11
C GLN A 534 7.06 10.50 -35.28
N ARG A 535 6.42 10.24 -36.42
CA ARG A 535 6.39 11.14 -37.57
C ARG A 535 5.54 12.39 -37.28
N GLU A 536 4.34 12.21 -36.72
CA GLU A 536 3.43 13.33 -36.42
C GLU A 536 3.83 14.10 -35.14
N CYS A 537 4.50 13.43 -34.18
CA CYS A 537 5.03 14.02 -32.94
C CYS A 537 6.53 14.30 -33.04
N ARG A 538 6.89 15.19 -33.99
CA ARG A 538 8.27 15.60 -34.29
C ARG A 538 8.43 17.12 -34.23
N THR A 539 9.62 17.59 -33.86
CA THR A 539 10.01 19.01 -33.95
C THR A 539 11.50 19.12 -34.30
N GLY A 540 11.79 19.41 -35.57
CA GLY A 540 13.15 19.46 -36.10
C GLY A 540 13.85 18.09 -36.04
N LYS A 541 14.89 17.98 -35.21
CA LYS A 541 15.60 16.72 -34.94
C LYS A 541 14.99 15.88 -33.80
N TRP A 542 14.14 16.49 -32.97
CA TRP A 542 13.52 15.81 -31.82
C TRP A 542 12.27 15.07 -32.26
N HIS A 543 12.12 13.83 -31.80
CA HIS A 543 10.97 12.95 -32.05
C HIS A 543 10.54 12.31 -30.73
N LEU A 544 9.28 11.88 -30.66
CA LEU A 544 8.67 11.24 -29.49
C LEU A 544 9.47 9.99 -29.05
N ALA A 545 9.93 9.97 -27.80
CA ALA A 545 10.52 8.77 -27.20
C ALA A 545 9.41 7.81 -26.74
N VAL A 546 9.55 6.51 -27.02
CA VAL A 546 8.48 5.52 -26.77
C VAL A 546 9.02 4.34 -25.98
N ASN A 547 8.51 4.15 -24.77
CA ASN A 547 8.70 2.93 -23.99
C ASN A 547 7.55 1.96 -24.33
N VAL A 548 7.75 1.00 -25.22
CA VAL A 548 6.72 0.01 -25.54
C VAL A 548 6.86 -1.23 -24.65
N THR A 549 5.74 -1.79 -24.21
CA THR A 549 5.68 -3.07 -23.49
C THR A 549 4.70 -3.98 -24.21
N ILE A 550 5.19 -5.13 -24.68
CA ILE A 550 4.46 -6.13 -25.44
C ILE A 550 4.16 -7.31 -24.50
N SER A 551 2.88 -7.49 -24.17
CA SER A 551 2.42 -8.66 -23.40
C SER A 551 1.97 -9.78 -24.34
N ASN A 552 2.15 -11.03 -23.92
CA ASN A 552 1.45 -12.15 -24.52
C ASN A 552 0.01 -12.14 -23.99
N PHE A 553 -1.00 -12.42 -24.82
CA PHE A 553 -2.38 -12.52 -24.36
C PHE A 553 -2.61 -13.84 -23.59
N THR A 554 -2.69 -13.74 -22.27
CA THR A 554 -3.16 -14.84 -21.40
C THR A 554 -4.70 -14.84 -21.37
N PRO A 555 -5.39 -15.88 -21.86
CA PRO A 555 -6.85 -15.98 -21.78
C PRO A 555 -7.31 -16.15 -20.31
N LYS A 556 -8.46 -15.55 -19.95
CA LYS A 556 -8.92 -15.50 -18.55
C LYS A 556 -10.40 -15.89 -18.38
N PRO A 557 -10.77 -16.55 -17.26
CA PRO A 557 -12.15 -16.89 -16.90
C PRO A 557 -13.15 -15.72 -17.00
N HIS A 558 -14.40 -16.04 -17.36
CA HIS A 558 -15.53 -15.11 -17.53
C HIS A 558 -15.31 -13.99 -18.57
N THR A 559 -14.37 -14.16 -19.50
CA THR A 559 -14.20 -13.26 -20.67
C THR A 559 -14.72 -13.92 -21.95
N PRO A 560 -15.18 -13.15 -22.96
CA PRO A 560 -15.49 -13.69 -24.28
C PRO A 560 -14.34 -14.49 -24.91
N PHE A 561 -13.09 -14.19 -24.55
CA PHE A 561 -11.89 -14.86 -25.05
C PHE A 561 -11.39 -16.02 -24.17
N GLN A 562 -12.18 -16.50 -23.19
CA GLN A 562 -11.78 -17.62 -22.32
C GLN A 562 -11.53 -18.95 -23.07
N TRP A 563 -12.05 -19.09 -24.30
CA TRP A 563 -11.89 -20.25 -25.20
C TRP A 563 -10.86 -20.01 -26.32
N HIS A 564 -9.96 -19.04 -26.17
CA HIS A 564 -8.80 -18.87 -27.07
C HIS A 564 -7.54 -19.47 -26.44
N SER A 565 -6.51 -19.72 -27.25
CA SER A 565 -5.16 -20.07 -26.82
C SER A 565 -4.19 -19.75 -27.95
N VAL A 566 -2.91 -19.54 -27.64
CA VAL A 566 -1.85 -19.37 -28.66
C VAL A 566 -0.62 -20.15 -28.22
N SER A 567 0.00 -20.86 -29.16
CA SER A 567 1.15 -21.71 -28.88
C SER A 567 2.39 -20.91 -28.50
N THR A 568 3.28 -21.52 -27.70
CA THR A 568 4.53 -20.88 -27.26
C THR A 568 5.48 -20.60 -28.44
N SER A 569 5.43 -21.43 -29.47
CA SER A 569 6.16 -21.24 -30.73
C SER A 569 5.64 -20.05 -31.55
N GLU A 570 4.32 -19.83 -31.60
CA GLU A 570 3.71 -18.70 -32.30
C GLU A 570 3.97 -17.37 -31.57
N PHE A 571 3.91 -17.36 -30.23
CA PHE A 571 4.39 -16.21 -29.45
C PHE A 571 5.87 -15.92 -29.74
N ALA A 572 6.73 -16.93 -29.80
CA ALA A 572 8.15 -16.75 -30.09
C ALA A 572 8.39 -16.14 -31.50
N ARG A 573 7.63 -16.59 -32.51
CA ARG A 573 7.64 -16.05 -33.88
C ARG A 573 7.23 -14.57 -33.88
N LYS A 574 6.09 -14.24 -33.28
CA LYS A 574 5.55 -12.86 -33.20
C LYS A 574 6.46 -11.92 -32.44
N GLN A 575 7.05 -12.35 -31.31
CA GLN A 575 8.03 -11.55 -30.59
C GLN A 575 9.33 -11.34 -31.41
N ALA A 576 9.78 -12.32 -32.19
CA ALA A 576 10.96 -12.17 -33.04
C ALA A 576 10.74 -11.13 -34.16
N MET A 577 9.58 -11.18 -34.83
CA MET A 577 9.16 -10.18 -35.83
C MET A 577 9.15 -8.77 -35.22
N LEU A 578 8.50 -8.59 -34.06
CA LEU A 578 8.44 -7.30 -33.37
C LEU A 578 9.81 -6.79 -32.94
N ARG A 579 10.71 -7.65 -32.45
CA ARG A 579 12.11 -7.26 -32.12
C ARG A 579 12.83 -6.73 -33.37
N GLN A 580 12.66 -7.39 -34.51
CA GLN A 580 13.28 -6.96 -35.78
C GLN A 580 12.65 -5.66 -36.34
N ALA A 581 11.35 -5.44 -36.12
CA ALA A 581 10.66 -4.23 -36.55
C ALA A 581 11.00 -3.02 -35.66
N LEU A 582 10.76 -3.14 -34.35
CA LEU A 582 10.95 -2.06 -33.37
C LEU A 582 12.43 -1.67 -33.23
N GLY A 583 13.37 -2.61 -33.42
CA GLY A 583 14.81 -2.33 -33.40
C GLY A 583 15.30 -1.40 -34.52
N LYS A 584 14.47 -1.09 -35.52
CA LYS A 584 14.76 -0.10 -36.58
C LYS A 584 14.34 1.33 -36.19
N LEU A 585 13.51 1.49 -35.17
CA LEU A 585 12.88 2.77 -34.81
C LEU A 585 13.72 3.53 -33.76
N PRO A 586 14.00 4.83 -33.96
CA PRO A 586 14.86 5.61 -33.06
C PRO A 586 14.13 5.98 -31.76
N GLN A 587 14.84 6.04 -30.63
CA GLN A 587 14.26 6.31 -29.30
C GLN A 587 13.08 5.39 -28.87
N VAL A 588 12.98 4.19 -29.43
CA VAL A 588 12.06 3.15 -28.95
C VAL A 588 12.79 2.21 -27.97
N LYS A 589 12.24 2.01 -26.78
CA LYS A 589 12.65 0.92 -25.86
C LYS A 589 11.50 -0.07 -25.75
N ALA A 590 11.73 -1.30 -26.23
CA ALA A 590 10.77 -2.39 -26.12
C ALA A 590 11.10 -3.33 -24.95
N ASN A 591 10.09 -3.66 -24.15
CA ASN A 591 10.10 -4.80 -23.22
C ASN A 591 9.06 -5.83 -23.69
N PHE A 592 9.33 -7.11 -23.46
CA PHE A 592 8.44 -8.23 -23.84
C PHE A 592 8.19 -9.11 -22.61
N THR A 593 6.94 -9.52 -22.38
CA THR A 593 6.60 -10.50 -21.33
C THR A 593 7.15 -11.88 -21.71
N SER A 594 7.68 -12.64 -20.74
CA SER A 594 8.15 -13.99 -21.00
C SER A 594 7.00 -14.93 -21.35
N ILE A 595 7.22 -15.75 -22.38
CA ILE A 595 6.26 -16.73 -22.89
C ILE A 595 6.02 -17.84 -21.87
N ARG A 596 7.06 -18.21 -21.11
CA ARG A 596 7.01 -19.21 -20.02
C ARG A 596 6.04 -18.80 -18.93
N VAL A 597 6.08 -17.52 -18.55
CA VAL A 597 5.22 -16.95 -17.52
C VAL A 597 3.77 -16.98 -17.97
N SER A 598 3.48 -16.46 -19.17
CA SER A 598 2.11 -16.44 -19.71
C SER A 598 1.51 -17.84 -19.92
N ALA A 599 2.31 -18.84 -20.30
CA ALA A 599 1.87 -20.23 -20.38
C ALA A 599 1.51 -20.81 -18.99
N MET A 600 2.26 -20.45 -17.94
CA MET A 600 1.96 -20.87 -16.57
C MET A 600 0.73 -20.14 -15.99
N GLU A 601 0.59 -18.83 -16.24
CA GLU A 601 -0.61 -18.05 -15.89
C GLU A 601 -1.89 -18.57 -16.56
N ASP A 602 -1.78 -19.09 -17.79
CA ASP A 602 -2.89 -19.72 -18.52
C ASP A 602 -3.24 -21.08 -17.89
N PHE A 603 -2.25 -21.97 -17.78
CA PHE A 603 -2.41 -23.31 -17.20
C PHE A 603 -3.02 -23.31 -15.80
N VAL A 604 -2.59 -22.37 -14.93
CA VAL A 604 -3.16 -22.20 -13.58
C VAL A 604 -4.49 -21.44 -13.64
N GLY A 605 -4.58 -20.32 -14.39
CA GLY A 605 -5.77 -19.46 -14.41
C GLY A 605 -7.01 -20.13 -15.01
N ARG A 606 -6.85 -20.98 -16.03
CA ARG A 606 -7.90 -21.86 -16.57
C ARG A 606 -7.81 -23.30 -16.01
N GLY A 607 -7.12 -23.46 -14.88
CA GLY A 607 -6.99 -24.72 -14.16
C GLY A 607 -8.32 -25.25 -13.63
N ASP A 608 -8.31 -26.54 -13.32
CA ASP A 608 -9.35 -27.23 -12.54
C ASP A 608 -8.70 -27.77 -11.26
N ARG A 609 -9.49 -28.37 -10.35
CA ARG A 609 -9.02 -28.80 -9.02
C ARG A 609 -7.73 -29.63 -9.02
N ARG A 610 -7.46 -30.42 -10.07
CA ARG A 610 -6.22 -31.21 -10.20
C ARG A 610 -4.95 -30.36 -10.23
N VAL A 611 -5.05 -29.07 -10.57
CA VAL A 611 -3.93 -28.13 -10.57
C VAL A 611 -3.44 -27.82 -9.13
N ALA A 612 -4.27 -28.00 -8.09
CA ALA A 612 -3.81 -27.84 -6.71
C ALA A 612 -2.65 -28.79 -6.37
N GLY A 613 -2.65 -30.01 -6.91
CA GLY A 613 -1.51 -30.94 -6.80
C GLY A 613 -0.22 -30.38 -7.41
N VAL A 614 -0.31 -29.67 -8.54
CA VAL A 614 0.83 -28.99 -9.17
C VAL A 614 1.30 -27.80 -8.33
N VAL A 615 0.39 -26.95 -7.83
CA VAL A 615 0.74 -25.78 -7.01
C VAL A 615 1.45 -26.21 -5.72
N ARG A 616 0.91 -27.25 -5.04
CA ARG A 616 1.57 -27.87 -3.87
C ARG A 616 2.96 -28.37 -4.23
N ARG A 617 3.08 -29.09 -5.35
CA ARG A 617 4.35 -29.71 -5.72
C ARG A 617 5.41 -28.73 -6.20
N ALA A 618 5.03 -27.65 -6.87
CA ALA A 618 5.95 -26.58 -7.26
C ALA A 618 6.55 -25.89 -6.01
N TRP A 619 5.70 -25.60 -5.02
CA TRP A 619 6.13 -25.09 -3.72
C TRP A 619 7.05 -26.07 -2.96
N GLU A 620 6.71 -27.36 -2.89
CA GLU A 620 7.56 -28.40 -2.29
C GLU A 620 8.95 -28.53 -2.96
N LEU A 621 9.06 -28.15 -4.24
CA LEU A 621 10.32 -28.11 -4.99
C LEU A 621 11.13 -26.81 -4.77
N GLY A 622 10.53 -25.80 -4.12
CA GLY A 622 11.17 -24.52 -3.77
C GLY A 622 10.64 -23.29 -4.53
N ALA A 623 9.53 -23.40 -5.27
CA ALA A 623 8.91 -22.26 -5.95
C ALA A 623 8.28 -21.30 -4.92
N THR A 624 8.73 -20.04 -4.93
CA THR A 624 8.27 -18.91 -4.09
C THR A 624 8.68 -17.60 -4.79
N ASN A 625 7.96 -16.49 -4.52
CA ASN A 625 8.09 -15.21 -5.24
C ASN A 625 7.91 -15.34 -6.77
N ASP A 626 7.14 -16.34 -7.20
CA ASP A 626 6.88 -16.64 -8.60
C ASP A 626 6.11 -15.51 -9.33
N SER A 627 5.41 -14.62 -8.60
CA SER A 627 4.80 -13.40 -9.16
C SER A 627 5.81 -12.47 -9.86
N TRP A 628 7.07 -12.47 -9.42
CA TRP A 628 8.11 -11.54 -9.89
C TRP A 628 9.33 -12.25 -10.51
N TRP A 629 9.40 -13.58 -10.42
CA TRP A 629 10.41 -14.42 -11.04
C TRP A 629 11.86 -13.98 -10.74
N GLU A 630 12.22 -13.87 -9.45
CA GLU A 630 13.60 -13.57 -9.00
C GLU A 630 14.67 -14.44 -9.70
N SER A 631 14.29 -15.66 -10.08
CA SER A 631 15.05 -16.50 -11.02
C SER A 631 14.08 -17.23 -11.96
N GLU A 632 13.73 -16.60 -13.09
CA GLU A 632 12.78 -17.12 -14.08
C GLU A 632 13.04 -18.60 -14.46
N GLU A 633 14.29 -18.94 -14.73
CA GLU A 633 14.71 -20.29 -15.11
C GLU A 633 14.51 -21.33 -13.99
N ARG A 634 14.75 -20.94 -12.73
CA ARG A 634 14.66 -21.85 -11.58
C ARG A 634 13.21 -22.21 -11.27
N ALA A 635 12.35 -21.21 -11.14
CA ALA A 635 10.94 -21.45 -10.89
C ALA A 635 10.30 -22.18 -12.08
N TYR A 636 10.69 -21.88 -13.34
CA TYR A 636 10.16 -22.61 -14.50
C TYR A 636 10.52 -24.10 -14.44
N SER A 637 11.75 -24.43 -14.02
CA SER A 637 12.17 -25.81 -13.76
C SER A 637 11.31 -26.49 -12.68
N TYR A 638 11.05 -25.81 -11.55
CA TYR A 638 10.19 -26.33 -10.48
C TYR A 638 8.74 -26.57 -10.95
N TRP A 639 8.13 -25.62 -11.64
CA TRP A 639 6.75 -25.74 -12.14
C TRP A 639 6.63 -26.82 -13.22
N CYS A 640 7.55 -26.91 -14.19
CA CYS A 640 7.53 -27.98 -15.19
C CYS A 640 7.70 -29.37 -14.55
N ARG A 641 8.61 -29.51 -13.57
CA ARG A 641 8.78 -30.76 -12.82
C ARG A 641 7.56 -31.11 -11.98
N ALA A 642 6.90 -30.13 -11.37
CA ALA A 642 5.66 -30.33 -10.62
C ALA A 642 4.50 -30.80 -11.53
N ILE A 643 4.43 -30.28 -12.76
CA ILE A 643 3.46 -30.70 -13.78
C ILE A 643 3.69 -32.15 -14.21
N GLU A 644 4.95 -32.55 -14.41
CA GLU A 644 5.35 -33.92 -14.75
C GLU A 644 5.05 -34.90 -13.59
N GLU A 645 5.52 -34.60 -12.37
CA GLU A 645 5.31 -35.45 -11.19
C GLU A 645 3.83 -35.56 -10.79
N ALA A 646 2.97 -34.60 -11.18
CA ALA A 646 1.52 -34.65 -11.00
C ALA A 646 0.75 -35.34 -12.15
N GLY A 647 1.40 -35.80 -13.21
CA GLY A 647 0.73 -36.41 -14.37
C GLY A 647 -0.15 -35.44 -15.18
N MET A 648 0.19 -34.15 -15.15
CA MET A 648 -0.54 -33.06 -15.82
C MET A 648 0.20 -32.52 -17.06
N ASP A 649 1.31 -33.16 -17.43
CA ASP A 649 2.15 -32.83 -18.59
C ASP A 649 1.34 -32.73 -19.89
N TRP A 650 0.38 -33.65 -20.11
CA TRP A 650 -0.49 -33.64 -21.27
C TRP A 650 -1.33 -32.36 -21.33
N LYS A 651 -1.86 -31.88 -20.19
CA LYS A 651 -2.68 -30.66 -20.12
C LYS A 651 -1.83 -29.41 -20.30
N TYR A 652 -0.59 -29.40 -19.80
CA TYR A 652 0.35 -28.31 -20.08
C TYR A 652 0.78 -28.29 -21.55
N ARG A 653 1.02 -29.45 -22.17
CA ARG A 653 1.30 -29.57 -23.61
C ARG A 653 0.15 -29.03 -24.47
N GLN A 654 -1.12 -29.14 -24.04
CA GLN A 654 -2.25 -28.47 -24.71
C GLN A 654 -2.12 -26.94 -24.71
N VAL A 655 -1.66 -26.35 -23.60
CA VAL A 655 -1.41 -24.90 -23.51
C VAL A 655 -0.22 -24.52 -24.39
N GLU A 656 0.89 -25.28 -24.35
CA GLU A 656 2.06 -25.01 -25.19
C GLU A 656 1.79 -25.13 -26.69
N ALA A 657 0.95 -26.08 -27.10
CA ALA A 657 0.53 -26.30 -28.48
C ALA A 657 -0.64 -25.39 -28.93
N GLY A 658 -1.34 -24.75 -27.98
CA GLY A 658 -2.50 -23.90 -28.26
C GLY A 658 -3.82 -24.66 -28.49
N GLU A 659 -3.92 -25.94 -28.14
CA GLU A 659 -5.06 -26.84 -28.42
C GLU A 659 -6.41 -26.41 -27.81
N TRP A 660 -6.39 -25.45 -26.87
CA TRP A 660 -7.61 -24.82 -26.34
C TRP A 660 -8.21 -23.75 -27.25
N ASP A 661 -7.59 -23.44 -28.40
CA ASP A 661 -8.17 -22.53 -29.38
C ASP A 661 -9.33 -23.20 -30.13
N VAL A 662 -10.56 -22.80 -29.82
CA VAL A 662 -11.76 -23.24 -30.55
C VAL A 662 -12.13 -22.29 -31.69
N LEU A 663 -11.40 -21.18 -31.85
CA LEU A 663 -11.83 -20.06 -32.69
C LEU A 663 -11.60 -20.28 -34.18
N GLU A 664 -10.65 -21.12 -34.58
CA GLU A 664 -10.45 -21.50 -35.99
C GLU A 664 -11.73 -22.10 -36.60
N ALA A 665 -12.44 -22.94 -35.84
CA ALA A 665 -13.69 -23.56 -36.28
C ALA A 665 -14.83 -22.53 -36.38
N LEU A 666 -14.90 -21.56 -35.48
CA LEU A 666 -15.90 -20.48 -35.49
C LEU A 666 -15.64 -19.43 -36.59
N GLY A 667 -14.41 -19.34 -37.08
CA GLY A 667 -14.03 -18.49 -38.20
C GLY A 667 -14.55 -18.97 -39.56
N ASP A 668 -14.84 -20.27 -39.70
CA ASP A 668 -15.43 -20.89 -40.89
C ASP A 668 -16.86 -20.36 -41.15
N GLU A 669 -17.18 -20.09 -42.42
CA GLU A 669 -18.48 -19.55 -42.84
C GLU A 669 -19.68 -20.41 -42.38
N ARG A 670 -19.47 -21.72 -42.18
CA ARG A 670 -20.48 -22.67 -41.68
C ARG A 670 -20.94 -22.40 -40.25
N PHE A 671 -20.21 -21.63 -39.45
CA PHE A 671 -20.49 -21.38 -38.03
C PHE A 671 -20.92 -19.93 -37.73
N ARG A 672 -20.77 -19.01 -38.71
CA ARG A 672 -21.03 -17.58 -38.50
C ARG A 672 -22.51 -17.28 -38.25
N GLY A 673 -22.77 -16.28 -37.39
CA GLY A 673 -24.13 -15.78 -37.10
C GLY A 673 -25.04 -16.69 -36.27
N GLN A 674 -24.51 -17.74 -35.62
CA GLN A 674 -25.31 -18.75 -34.91
C GLN A 674 -25.53 -18.49 -33.41
N GLY A 675 -24.73 -17.61 -32.80
CA GLY A 675 -24.87 -17.29 -31.38
C GLY A 675 -26.05 -16.36 -31.08
N GLY A 676 -27.15 -16.88 -30.51
CA GLY A 676 -28.23 -16.04 -30.01
C GLY A 676 -29.43 -16.80 -29.43
N GLY A 677 -29.61 -16.75 -28.11
CA GLY A 677 -30.69 -17.44 -27.38
C GLY A 677 -31.10 -16.72 -26.08
N GLY A 678 -31.39 -15.42 -26.15
CA GLY A 678 -31.95 -14.67 -25.01
C GLY A 678 -33.42 -15.05 -24.72
N ARG A 679 -33.95 -14.68 -23.54
CA ARG A 679 -35.33 -15.02 -23.12
C ARG A 679 -36.34 -14.68 -24.24
N GLY A 680 -36.97 -15.70 -24.82
CA GLY A 680 -37.98 -15.55 -25.89
C GLY A 680 -37.49 -15.67 -27.34
N ARG A 681 -36.22 -16.00 -27.60
CA ARG A 681 -35.71 -16.34 -28.94
C ARG A 681 -35.24 -17.80 -28.97
N LEU A 682 -35.48 -18.53 -30.06
CA LEU A 682 -34.85 -19.85 -30.25
C LEU A 682 -33.33 -19.68 -30.34
N ASP A 683 -32.61 -20.39 -29.46
CA ASP A 683 -31.20 -20.70 -29.69
C ASP A 683 -31.07 -21.47 -31.02
N ARG A 684 -30.15 -21.03 -31.88
CA ARG A 684 -29.86 -21.66 -33.18
C ARG A 684 -28.63 -22.56 -33.14
N GLY A 685 -28.12 -22.88 -31.94
CA GLY A 685 -27.01 -23.79 -31.67
C GLY A 685 -27.22 -25.27 -32.04
N VAL A 686 -27.75 -25.56 -33.23
CA VAL A 686 -27.70 -26.90 -33.86
C VAL A 686 -26.39 -27.09 -34.65
N LEU A 687 -25.64 -26.01 -34.88
CA LEU A 687 -24.39 -25.99 -35.64
C LEU A 687 -23.24 -25.27 -34.91
N ALA A 688 -23.47 -24.70 -33.72
CA ALA A 688 -22.43 -24.01 -32.96
C ALA A 688 -21.42 -25.01 -32.36
N ASP A 689 -20.17 -24.59 -32.14
CA ASP A 689 -19.14 -25.47 -31.58
C ASP A 689 -19.47 -25.89 -30.13
N ASP A 690 -19.75 -27.18 -29.93
CA ASP A 690 -20.12 -27.75 -28.63
C ASP A 690 -19.04 -27.59 -27.55
N ARG A 691 -17.78 -27.30 -27.90
CA ARG A 691 -16.73 -26.94 -26.93
C ARG A 691 -17.08 -25.65 -26.17
N LEU A 692 -17.88 -24.76 -26.75
CA LEU A 692 -18.45 -23.59 -26.05
C LEU A 692 -19.55 -23.98 -25.05
N ASN A 693 -20.22 -25.12 -25.25
CA ASN A 693 -21.27 -25.64 -24.37
C ASN A 693 -20.68 -26.35 -23.14
N MET A 694 -19.54 -27.03 -23.29
CA MET A 694 -18.84 -27.77 -22.22
C MET A 694 -18.77 -26.98 -20.90
N PRO A 695 -19.08 -27.61 -19.74
CA PRO A 695 -18.90 -26.97 -18.43
C PRO A 695 -17.44 -26.60 -18.18
N LEU A 696 -17.22 -25.42 -17.61
CA LEU A 696 -15.89 -24.87 -17.28
C LEU A 696 -15.71 -24.88 -15.75
N PRO A 697 -14.48 -25.02 -15.22
CA PRO A 697 -14.23 -25.07 -13.77
C PRO A 697 -14.92 -23.95 -12.97
N TRP A 698 -15.00 -22.74 -13.56
CA TRP A 698 -15.60 -21.54 -12.97
C TRP A 698 -17.09 -21.32 -13.28
N ASP A 699 -17.79 -22.20 -14.02
CA ASP A 699 -19.24 -22.03 -14.31
C ASP A 699 -20.11 -22.08 -13.04
N HIS A 700 -19.61 -22.71 -11.97
CA HIS A 700 -20.22 -22.74 -10.64
C HIS A 700 -20.18 -21.38 -9.91
N ILE A 701 -19.48 -20.38 -10.44
CA ILE A 701 -19.50 -19.01 -9.92
C ILE A 701 -20.57 -18.21 -10.67
N ASP A 702 -21.41 -17.46 -9.94
CA ASP A 702 -22.25 -16.45 -10.56
C ASP A 702 -21.66 -15.04 -10.46
N THR A 703 -21.15 -14.60 -11.60
CA THR A 703 -20.63 -13.26 -11.82
C THR A 703 -21.69 -12.30 -12.40
N GLY A 704 -22.91 -12.79 -12.67
CA GLY A 704 -23.99 -12.07 -13.33
C GLY A 704 -23.84 -11.99 -14.86
N ILE A 705 -22.72 -12.41 -15.44
CA ILE A 705 -22.53 -12.44 -16.89
C ILE A 705 -22.98 -13.79 -17.44
N ALA A 706 -24.00 -13.78 -18.30
CA ALA A 706 -24.55 -15.01 -18.85
C ALA A 706 -23.60 -15.68 -19.87
N LYS A 707 -23.43 -17.01 -19.78
CA LYS A 707 -22.54 -17.77 -20.68
C LYS A 707 -22.95 -17.67 -22.17
N TRP A 708 -24.24 -17.48 -22.47
CA TRP A 708 -24.70 -17.22 -23.84
C TRP A 708 -24.21 -15.86 -24.38
N TRP A 709 -24.11 -14.85 -23.52
CA TRP A 709 -23.65 -13.51 -23.90
C TRP A 709 -22.16 -13.52 -24.25
N LEU A 710 -21.34 -14.27 -23.49
CA LEU A 710 -19.93 -14.47 -23.78
C LEU A 710 -19.71 -15.08 -25.18
N LYS A 711 -20.51 -16.08 -25.57
CA LYS A 711 -20.48 -16.68 -26.93
C LYS A 711 -20.90 -15.68 -28.00
N ALA A 712 -21.99 -14.95 -27.77
CA ALA A 712 -22.49 -13.96 -28.72
C ALA A 712 -21.52 -12.79 -28.92
N ASP A 713 -20.77 -12.39 -27.88
CA ASP A 713 -19.77 -11.34 -27.98
C ASP A 713 -18.43 -11.82 -28.58
N LEU A 714 -18.08 -13.10 -28.36
CA LEU A 714 -17.01 -13.76 -29.10
C LEU A 714 -17.32 -13.81 -30.60
N GLN A 715 -18.54 -14.17 -30.99
CA GLN A 715 -18.94 -14.17 -32.41
C GLN A 715 -18.81 -12.78 -33.03
N ARG A 716 -19.29 -11.73 -32.33
CA ARG A 716 -19.08 -10.34 -32.74
C ARG A 716 -17.59 -9.97 -32.86
N ALA A 717 -16.72 -10.53 -32.02
CA ALA A 717 -15.28 -10.32 -32.13
C ALA A 717 -14.70 -10.91 -33.42
N LEU A 718 -15.07 -12.14 -33.79
CA LEU A 718 -14.62 -12.78 -35.03
C LEU A 718 -15.14 -12.05 -36.28
N GLU A 719 -16.29 -11.37 -36.17
CA GLU A 719 -16.87 -10.49 -37.18
C GLU A 719 -16.29 -9.05 -37.17
N ALA A 720 -15.29 -8.76 -36.31
CA ALA A 720 -14.74 -7.43 -36.03
C ALA A 720 -15.79 -6.36 -35.64
N SER A 721 -16.93 -6.79 -35.10
CA SER A 721 -18.04 -5.96 -34.67
C SER A 721 -17.84 -5.45 -33.23
N THR A 722 -17.94 -4.14 -33.04
CA THR A 722 -17.83 -3.48 -31.74
C THR A 722 -19.18 -3.43 -30.99
N VAL A 723 -19.11 -3.28 -29.67
CA VAL A 723 -20.28 -3.09 -28.80
C VAL A 723 -20.12 -1.77 -28.04
N PRO A 724 -21.11 -0.85 -28.11
CA PRO A 724 -21.01 0.46 -27.48
C PRO A 724 -21.05 0.38 -25.94
N ASP A 725 -20.54 1.43 -25.29
CA ASP A 725 -20.54 1.56 -23.83
C ASP A 725 -21.98 1.73 -23.30
N CYS A 726 -22.47 0.75 -22.54
CA CYS A 726 -23.84 0.75 -22.02
C CYS A 726 -24.11 1.80 -20.92
N SER A 727 -23.09 2.41 -20.33
CA SER A 727 -23.26 3.54 -19.39
C SER A 727 -23.51 4.87 -20.08
N HIS A 728 -23.15 5.02 -21.36
CA HIS A 728 -23.09 6.33 -22.02
C HIS A 728 -23.78 6.39 -23.39
N SER A 729 -24.04 5.25 -24.04
CA SER A 729 -24.77 5.18 -25.32
C SER A 729 -26.30 5.11 -25.17
N GLY A 730 -26.81 4.80 -23.97
CA GLY A 730 -28.22 4.47 -23.75
C GLY A 730 -28.63 3.08 -24.29
N LEU A 731 -27.68 2.29 -24.82
CA LEU A 731 -27.93 0.96 -25.37
C LEU A 731 -27.45 -0.11 -24.37
N CYS A 732 -28.39 -0.90 -23.84
CA CYS A 732 -28.04 -2.05 -23.00
C CYS A 732 -27.46 -3.18 -23.85
N SER A 733 -26.44 -3.87 -23.33
CA SER A 733 -25.81 -5.03 -23.99
C SER A 733 -26.41 -6.38 -23.57
N GLU A 734 -27.47 -6.39 -22.74
CA GLU A 734 -28.21 -7.58 -22.28
C GLU A 734 -27.31 -8.68 -21.67
N CYS A 735 -26.24 -8.31 -20.96
CA CYS A 735 -25.25 -9.26 -20.45
C CYS A 735 -25.66 -10.07 -19.20
N GLY A 736 -26.84 -9.82 -18.62
CA GLY A 736 -27.38 -10.48 -17.42
C GLY A 736 -27.19 -9.68 -16.11
N VAL A 737 -26.08 -8.94 -15.97
CA VAL A 737 -25.68 -8.33 -14.68
C VAL A 737 -26.71 -7.35 -14.13
N CYS A 738 -27.38 -6.60 -15.00
CA CYS A 738 -28.32 -5.53 -14.65
C CYS A 738 -29.80 -5.97 -14.66
N GLU A 739 -30.08 -7.28 -14.61
CA GLU A 739 -31.45 -7.80 -14.41
C GLU A 739 -31.86 -7.64 -12.94
N GLU A 740 -33.09 -7.19 -12.66
CA GLU A 740 -33.57 -6.97 -11.28
C GLU A 740 -33.53 -8.26 -10.45
N ASP A 741 -33.99 -9.37 -11.04
CA ASP A 741 -33.93 -10.73 -10.47
C ASP A 741 -32.49 -11.16 -10.09
N ALA A 742 -31.46 -10.60 -10.73
CA ALA A 742 -30.07 -11.05 -10.57
C ALA A 742 -29.36 -10.43 -9.36
N GLY A 743 -29.87 -9.34 -8.79
CA GLY A 743 -29.41 -8.83 -7.49
C GLY A 743 -27.95 -8.34 -7.41
N PHE A 744 -27.33 -7.94 -8.54
CA PHE A 744 -26.01 -7.28 -8.58
C PHE A 744 -26.09 -5.73 -8.65
N GLY A 745 -27.30 -5.18 -8.71
CA GLY A 745 -27.54 -3.74 -8.85
C GLY A 745 -27.47 -3.23 -10.30
N GLN A 746 -27.33 -1.91 -10.44
CA GLN A 746 -27.34 -1.20 -11.73
C GLN A 746 -26.03 -0.43 -11.96
N ASN A 747 -25.78 -0.04 -13.21
CA ASN A 747 -24.70 0.91 -13.51
C ASN A 747 -25.00 2.27 -12.86
N VAL A 748 -24.13 2.72 -11.95
CA VAL A 748 -24.19 4.07 -11.37
C VAL A 748 -23.21 4.96 -12.12
N VAL A 749 -23.74 6.01 -12.75
CA VAL A 749 -22.96 7.05 -13.44
C VAL A 749 -23.14 8.37 -12.71
N ALA A 750 -22.05 9.00 -12.30
CA ALA A 750 -22.10 10.30 -11.64
C ALA A 750 -22.43 11.41 -12.65
N VAL A 751 -23.39 12.27 -12.32
CA VAL A 751 -23.70 13.48 -13.11
C VAL A 751 -22.51 14.46 -12.98
N PRO A 752 -21.84 14.86 -14.08
CA PRO A 752 -20.69 15.76 -13.98
C PRO A 752 -21.09 17.15 -13.47
N PRO A 753 -20.50 17.65 -12.37
CA PRO A 753 -20.68 19.04 -11.98
C PRO A 753 -19.93 19.97 -12.95
N PRO A 754 -20.28 21.26 -13.03
CA PRO A 754 -19.57 22.23 -13.86
C PRO A 754 -18.06 22.24 -13.57
N VAL A 755 -17.24 22.31 -14.61
CA VAL A 755 -15.78 22.37 -14.47
C VAL A 755 -15.38 23.74 -13.89
N PRO A 756 -14.68 23.81 -12.74
CA PRO A 756 -14.23 25.08 -12.18
C PRO A 756 -13.18 25.77 -13.06
N GLU A 757 -13.15 27.11 -13.06
CA GLU A 757 -12.06 27.86 -13.67
C GLU A 757 -10.73 27.53 -12.96
N PHE A 758 -9.66 27.35 -13.73
CA PHE A 758 -8.37 26.94 -13.21
C PHE A 758 -7.61 28.12 -12.57
N GLN A 759 -7.46 28.12 -11.25
CA GLN A 759 -6.87 29.23 -10.48
C GLN A 759 -5.32 29.29 -10.55
N GLY A 760 -4.71 28.47 -11.40
CA GLY A 760 -3.25 28.40 -11.61
C GLY A 760 -2.56 27.31 -10.77
N HIS A 761 -1.27 27.11 -11.01
CA HIS A 761 -0.47 26.12 -10.28
C HIS A 761 -0.07 26.64 -8.88
N TYR A 762 0.24 25.72 -7.97
CA TYR A 762 0.91 26.03 -6.70
C TYR A 762 2.15 26.88 -6.93
N LYS A 763 2.32 27.92 -6.10
CA LYS A 763 3.53 28.74 -6.04
C LYS A 763 4.22 28.43 -4.70
N PRO A 764 5.36 27.73 -4.69
CA PRO A 764 6.04 27.39 -3.44
C PRO A 764 6.33 28.62 -2.59
N ARG A 765 6.04 28.53 -1.29
CA ARG A 765 6.32 29.60 -0.32
C ARG A 765 7.85 29.68 -0.11
N THR A 766 8.56 30.47 -0.92
CA THR A 766 10.04 30.55 -0.91
C THR A 766 10.63 31.69 -0.07
N ALA A 767 9.78 32.44 0.63
CA ALA A 767 10.20 33.36 1.69
C ALA A 767 10.82 32.57 2.85
N LYS A 768 11.80 33.16 3.54
CA LYS A 768 12.43 32.59 4.75
C LYS A 768 12.30 33.65 5.83
N THR A 769 11.23 33.56 6.59
CA THR A 769 10.80 34.59 7.55
C THR A 769 11.21 34.23 8.96
N GLN A 770 11.35 32.94 9.25
CA GLN A 770 11.85 32.40 10.51
C GLN A 770 12.70 31.14 10.22
N ARG A 771 13.70 30.86 11.05
CA ARG A 771 14.43 29.58 11.08
C ARG A 771 14.40 29.09 12.51
N LEU A 772 13.77 27.95 12.73
CA LEU A 772 13.62 27.34 14.05
C LEU A 772 14.47 26.08 14.09
N ARG A 773 15.21 25.88 15.19
CA ARG A 773 15.91 24.64 15.53
C ARG A 773 15.25 24.02 16.76
N LEU A 774 14.83 22.78 16.61
CA LEU A 774 14.22 21.96 17.65
C LEU A 774 15.17 20.82 17.98
N ARG A 775 15.32 20.49 19.27
CA ARG A 775 16.01 19.27 19.71
C ARG A 775 15.00 18.15 19.94
N PHE A 776 15.36 16.93 19.56
CA PHE A 776 14.50 15.77 19.72
C PHE A 776 15.26 14.50 20.14
N SER A 777 14.57 13.63 20.86
CA SER A 777 15.03 12.28 21.18
C SER A 777 14.43 11.24 20.22
N LYS A 778 15.17 10.15 19.98
CA LYS A 778 14.73 8.97 19.23
C LYS A 778 14.97 7.72 20.06
N GLY A 779 13.90 6.97 20.34
CA GLY A 779 13.92 5.72 21.11
C GLY A 779 12.72 4.81 20.83
N GLY A 780 12.47 3.84 21.71
CA GLY A 780 11.39 2.85 21.55
C GLY A 780 11.62 1.94 20.34
N ASP A 781 10.58 1.76 19.53
CA ASP A 781 10.64 0.98 18.27
C ASP A 781 11.10 1.81 17.06
N LEU A 782 11.26 3.14 17.19
CA LEU A 782 11.84 3.94 16.09
C LEU A 782 13.30 3.60 15.82
N VAL A 783 13.99 2.86 16.69
CA VAL A 783 15.35 2.35 16.42
C VAL A 783 15.41 1.53 15.13
N PHE A 784 14.33 0.84 14.77
CA PHE A 784 14.17 0.06 13.53
C PHE A 784 13.77 0.90 12.31
N VAL A 785 13.53 2.21 12.48
CA VAL A 785 13.20 3.14 11.38
C VAL A 785 14.48 3.81 10.89
N GLY A 786 14.83 3.56 9.62
CA GLY A 786 16.01 4.12 8.97
C GLY A 786 15.94 5.63 8.76
N HIS A 787 17.09 6.29 8.56
CA HIS A 787 17.18 7.75 8.45
C HIS A 787 16.26 8.36 7.38
N LEU A 788 16.13 7.74 6.20
CA LEU A 788 15.26 8.24 5.12
C LEU A 788 13.78 8.10 5.48
N ASP A 789 13.40 6.99 6.11
CA ASP A 789 12.03 6.74 6.58
C ASP A 789 11.63 7.70 7.71
N LEU A 790 12.57 8.01 8.62
CA LEU A 790 12.39 9.02 9.65
C LEU A 790 12.17 10.42 9.04
N LEU A 791 12.94 10.80 8.01
CA LEU A 791 12.70 12.07 7.30
C LEU A 791 11.34 12.08 6.57
N ARG A 792 10.90 10.95 6.00
CA ARG A 792 9.58 10.81 5.37
C ARG A 792 8.46 10.96 6.41
N ALA A 793 8.60 10.32 7.57
CA ALA A 793 7.67 10.48 8.69
C ALA A 793 7.59 11.93 9.20
N ILE A 794 8.73 12.63 9.25
CA ILE A 794 8.80 14.05 9.63
C ILE A 794 8.12 14.97 8.59
N ASP A 795 8.32 14.79 7.28
CA ASP A 795 7.60 15.59 6.25
C ASP A 795 6.09 15.42 6.36
N ARG A 796 5.62 14.17 6.54
CA ARG A 796 4.19 13.88 6.75
C ARG A 796 3.67 14.48 8.06
N ALA A 797 4.43 14.42 9.16
CA ALA A 797 4.06 15.07 10.43
C ALA A 797 3.96 16.60 10.31
N ILE A 798 4.91 17.24 9.63
CA ILE A 798 4.91 18.67 9.32
C ILE A 798 3.66 19.08 8.52
N ARG A 799 3.25 18.24 7.55
CA ARG A 799 2.02 18.43 6.77
C ARG A 799 0.76 18.33 7.63
N ARG A 800 0.62 17.28 8.43
CA ARG A 800 -0.51 17.12 9.38
C ARG A 800 -0.57 18.23 10.43
N ALA A 801 0.58 18.78 10.81
CA ALA A 801 0.69 19.93 11.73
C ALA A 801 0.37 21.29 11.08
N ALA A 802 0.12 21.32 9.76
CA ALA A 802 -0.16 22.50 8.95
C ALA A 802 0.88 23.63 9.11
N LEU A 803 2.17 23.26 9.20
CA LEU A 803 3.25 24.24 9.37
C LEU A 803 3.62 24.92 8.03
N PRO A 804 3.78 26.26 7.98
CA PRO A 804 4.05 27.01 6.76
C PRO A 804 5.53 26.91 6.35
N VAL A 805 6.02 25.70 6.07
CA VAL A 805 7.45 25.44 5.80
C VAL A 805 7.88 26.05 4.46
N ALA A 806 8.92 26.87 4.54
CA ALA A 806 9.56 27.52 3.40
C ALA A 806 10.16 26.47 2.44
N HIS A 807 10.14 26.78 1.16
CA HIS A 807 10.65 25.89 0.10
C HIS A 807 11.88 26.47 -0.63
N ASP A 808 12.64 25.61 -1.30
CA ASP A 808 13.71 26.06 -2.19
C ASP A 808 13.19 26.68 -3.50
N LYS A 809 14.04 27.51 -4.13
CA LYS A 809 13.75 28.20 -5.40
C LYS A 809 14.08 27.34 -6.63
N SER A 810 13.96 26.01 -6.51
CA SER A 810 14.29 25.05 -7.56
C SER A 810 13.23 25.05 -8.67
N PRO A 811 13.57 25.36 -9.94
CA PRO A 811 12.59 25.35 -11.04
C PRO A 811 12.20 23.94 -11.51
N PHE A 812 12.86 22.90 -11.00
CA PHE A 812 12.66 21.51 -11.43
C PHE A 812 11.92 20.66 -10.40
N HIS A 813 12.20 20.85 -9.11
CA HIS A 813 11.58 20.12 -8.00
C HIS A 813 11.67 20.99 -6.75
N SER A 814 10.57 21.63 -6.36
CA SER A 814 10.55 22.43 -5.13
C SER A 814 10.51 21.53 -3.89
N ARG A 815 11.46 21.74 -2.98
CA ARG A 815 11.66 20.95 -1.76
C ARG A 815 11.43 21.81 -0.50
N PRO A 816 10.74 21.29 0.53
CA PRO A 816 10.63 21.98 1.81
C PRO A 816 12.01 22.07 2.47
N LEU A 817 12.26 23.18 3.16
CA LEU A 817 13.54 23.48 3.81
C LEU A 817 13.55 22.90 5.23
N VAL A 818 13.58 21.58 5.28
CA VAL A 818 13.74 20.75 6.47
C VAL A 818 15.13 20.12 6.44
N ALA A 819 15.86 20.10 7.56
CA ALA A 819 17.15 19.45 7.67
C ALA A 819 17.38 18.90 9.09
N VAL A 820 18.11 17.78 9.20
CA VAL A 820 18.69 17.33 10.48
C VAL A 820 20.20 17.53 10.49
N ALA A 821 20.82 17.59 11.68
CA ALA A 821 22.24 17.92 11.79
C ALA A 821 23.17 16.84 11.24
N GLN A 822 22.95 15.59 11.63
CA GLN A 822 23.72 14.42 11.22
C GLN A 822 22.76 13.23 11.06
N PRO A 823 22.92 12.37 10.04
CA PRO A 823 22.12 11.15 9.95
C PRO A 823 22.36 10.28 11.19
N LEU A 824 21.29 9.70 11.75
CA LEU A 824 21.40 8.71 12.82
C LEU A 824 21.35 7.30 12.21
N PRO A 825 22.24 6.36 12.61
CA PRO A 825 22.18 4.97 12.17
C PRO A 825 20.86 4.26 12.52
N LEU A 826 20.65 3.11 11.87
CA LEU A 826 19.69 2.11 12.32
C LEU A 826 20.14 1.56 13.70
N GLY A 827 19.21 1.17 14.57
CA GLY A 827 19.49 0.71 15.93
C GLY A 827 19.84 1.81 16.93
N ALA A 828 20.54 2.85 16.49
CA ALA A 828 20.95 3.95 17.36
C ALA A 828 19.76 4.70 17.98
N THR A 829 19.87 4.96 19.29
CA THR A 829 19.05 5.95 20.01
C THR A 829 19.75 7.30 20.06
N SER A 830 19.01 8.35 20.40
CA SER A 830 19.57 9.69 20.62
C SER A 830 18.71 10.48 21.58
N SER A 831 19.33 11.36 22.38
CA SER A 831 18.64 12.37 23.18
C SER A 831 18.77 13.78 22.60
N CYS A 832 19.50 13.94 21.49
CA CYS A 832 20.09 15.22 21.12
C CYS A 832 20.02 15.56 19.63
N GLU A 833 19.20 14.85 18.84
CA GLU A 833 19.05 15.15 17.41
C GLU A 833 18.52 16.57 17.22
N LEU A 834 19.05 17.27 16.22
CA LEU A 834 18.65 18.63 15.90
C LEU A 834 17.92 18.64 14.56
N LEU A 835 16.72 19.23 14.56
CA LEU A 835 15.85 19.45 13.40
C LEU A 835 15.76 20.96 13.14
N GLU A 836 16.09 21.42 11.93
CA GLU A 836 15.83 22.79 11.49
C GLU A 836 14.65 22.84 10.51
N LEU A 837 13.77 23.80 10.77
CA LEU A 837 12.66 24.20 9.91
C LEU A 837 12.87 25.66 9.51
N TYR A 838 12.78 25.97 8.23
CA TYR A 838 12.60 27.36 7.78
C TYR A 838 11.11 27.57 7.53
N LEU A 839 10.53 28.64 8.08
CA LEU A 839 9.12 28.98 7.89
C LEU A 839 8.97 30.20 6.97
N ALA A 840 7.92 30.18 6.15
CA ALA A 840 7.54 31.26 5.25
C ALA A 840 6.76 32.38 5.96
N GLU A 841 6.04 32.05 7.03
CA GLU A 841 5.45 33.00 7.98
C GLU A 841 6.12 32.86 9.35
N ARG A 842 6.04 33.90 10.18
CA ARG A 842 6.51 33.85 11.57
C ARG A 842 5.43 33.22 12.45
N MET A 843 5.81 32.20 13.22
CA MET A 843 4.97 31.56 14.23
C MET A 843 5.58 31.71 15.62
N GLU A 844 4.79 31.44 16.66
CA GLU A 844 5.31 31.31 18.01
C GLU A 844 6.05 29.95 18.16
N PRO A 845 7.31 29.91 18.64
CA PRO A 845 8.09 28.67 18.64
C PRO A 845 7.50 27.51 19.45
N ALA A 846 6.84 27.75 20.59
CA ALA A 846 6.22 26.70 21.38
C ALA A 846 4.95 26.14 20.70
N GLU A 847 4.17 26.96 19.99
CA GLU A 847 3.06 26.52 19.13
C GLU A 847 3.56 25.59 18.02
N VAL A 848 4.66 25.94 17.33
CA VAL A 848 5.27 25.08 16.29
C VAL A 848 5.66 23.72 16.87
N ARG A 849 6.29 23.72 18.06
CA ARG A 849 6.66 22.49 18.78
C ARG A 849 5.43 21.69 19.22
N GLN A 850 4.38 22.34 19.73
CA GLN A 850 3.14 21.67 20.16
C GLN A 850 2.43 21.00 18.98
N ARG A 851 2.22 21.75 17.89
CA ARG A 851 1.57 21.25 16.65
C ARG A 851 2.35 20.09 16.05
N LEU A 852 3.68 20.18 15.99
CA LEU A 852 4.52 19.12 15.46
C LEU A 852 4.56 17.89 16.38
N GLN A 853 4.72 18.07 17.69
CA GLN A 853 4.76 16.96 18.65
C GLN A 853 3.48 16.11 18.60
N ALA A 854 2.31 16.75 18.47
CA ALA A 854 1.03 16.07 18.33
C ALA A 854 0.89 15.22 17.05
N GLN A 855 1.85 15.31 16.13
CA GLN A 855 1.86 14.63 14.83
C GLN A 855 3.08 13.71 14.62
N LEU A 856 4.04 13.69 15.54
CA LEU A 856 5.20 12.81 15.47
C LEU A 856 4.88 11.39 15.99
N PRO A 857 5.55 10.34 15.48
CA PRO A 857 5.30 8.96 15.91
C PRO A 857 5.80 8.71 17.35
N PRO A 858 5.22 7.72 18.06
CA PRO A 858 5.68 7.31 19.38
C PRO A 858 7.19 7.01 19.41
N GLY A 859 7.89 7.45 20.45
CA GLY A 859 9.35 7.33 20.56
C GLY A 859 10.14 8.49 19.94
N MET A 860 9.49 9.48 19.32
CA MET A 860 10.09 10.76 18.95
C MET A 860 9.51 11.91 19.78
N VAL A 861 10.34 12.53 20.62
CA VAL A 861 9.91 13.59 21.56
C VAL A 861 10.72 14.87 21.33
N LEU A 862 10.03 15.99 21.17
CA LEU A 862 10.58 17.34 21.06
C LEU A 862 10.78 17.96 22.46
N GLU A 863 11.95 18.51 22.70
CA GLU A 863 12.21 19.30 23.90
C GLU A 863 11.29 20.55 24.00
N GLU A 864 11.18 21.11 25.20
CA GLU A 864 10.45 22.37 25.46
C GLU A 864 11.10 23.57 24.73
N GLN A 865 12.43 23.55 24.57
CA GLN A 865 13.19 24.65 24.01
C GLN A 865 13.27 24.58 22.48
N VAL A 866 12.81 25.65 21.82
CA VAL A 866 13.01 25.90 20.39
C VAL A 866 13.88 27.15 20.24
N GLU A 867 14.99 27.00 19.53
CA GLU A 867 15.90 28.10 19.21
C GLU A 867 15.44 28.79 17.92
N GLU A 868 15.25 30.11 17.93
CA GLU A 868 15.15 30.90 16.70
C GLU A 868 16.54 31.31 16.23
N CYS A 869 16.95 30.84 15.06
CA CYS A 869 18.31 30.98 14.55
C CYS A 869 18.40 32.05 13.46
N GLU A 870 19.56 32.71 13.35
CA GLU A 870 19.86 33.62 12.25
C GLU A 870 19.75 32.92 10.88
N ILE A 871 19.00 33.52 9.95
CA ILE A 871 18.84 33.06 8.55
C ILE A 871 20.01 33.52 7.67
N TYR A 872 20.52 34.71 7.97
CA TYR A 872 21.69 35.35 7.37
C TYR A 872 22.61 35.81 8.51
N LYS A 873 23.92 35.72 8.29
CA LYS A 873 24.94 36.24 9.22
C LYS A 873 24.99 37.77 9.10
N ALA A 874 25.65 38.43 10.05
CA ALA A 874 25.83 39.89 10.06
C ALA A 874 26.57 40.50 8.84
N ASP A 875 27.21 39.68 7.99
CA ASP A 875 27.83 40.08 6.73
C ASP A 875 26.88 39.96 5.51
N GLY A 876 25.61 39.59 5.72
CA GLY A 876 24.61 39.35 4.67
C GLY A 876 24.74 37.99 3.98
N THR A 877 25.76 37.18 4.28
CA THR A 877 25.86 35.81 3.75
C THR A 877 24.85 34.88 4.42
N ARG A 878 24.43 33.83 3.73
CA ARG A 878 23.51 32.84 4.32
C ARG A 878 24.19 32.12 5.48
N SER A 879 23.48 31.96 6.60
CA SER A 879 23.94 31.13 7.71
C SER A 879 24.17 29.67 7.28
N GLU A 880 25.19 29.04 7.85
CA GLU A 880 25.57 27.67 7.48
C GLU A 880 24.52 26.63 7.94
N THR A 881 24.52 25.47 7.28
CA THR A 881 23.67 24.33 7.66
C THR A 881 24.18 23.64 8.92
N MET A 882 23.32 22.98 9.69
CA MET A 882 23.75 22.24 10.89
C MET A 882 24.83 21.19 10.60
N ALA A 883 24.75 20.47 9.49
CA ALA A 883 25.79 19.53 9.08
C ALA A 883 27.16 20.21 8.93
N LYS A 884 27.21 21.44 8.40
CA LYS A 884 28.44 22.24 8.38
C LYS A 884 28.85 22.74 9.76
N LEU A 885 27.90 23.25 10.54
CA LEU A 885 28.13 23.76 11.90
C LEU A 885 28.47 22.65 12.89
N THR A 886 28.28 21.37 12.58
CA THR A 886 28.59 20.28 13.52
C THR A 886 30.09 20.30 13.84
N ARG A 887 30.43 20.72 15.06
CA ARG A 887 31.81 20.71 15.56
C ARG A 887 32.19 19.31 16.00
N SER A 888 31.34 18.73 16.85
CA SER A 888 31.50 17.39 17.40
C SER A 888 30.15 16.70 17.58
N VAL A 889 30.18 15.38 17.68
CA VAL A 889 29.08 14.57 18.21
C VAL A 889 29.61 13.69 19.33
N GLU A 890 28.81 13.55 20.39
CA GLU A 890 29.12 12.70 21.53
C GLU A 890 28.24 11.44 21.52
N TRP A 891 28.87 10.32 21.80
CA TRP A 891 28.26 9.00 21.81
C TRP A 891 28.62 8.25 23.08
N TYR A 892 27.66 7.43 23.52
CA TYR A 892 27.91 6.29 24.40
C TYR A 892 27.62 5.02 23.61
N ILE A 893 28.53 4.06 23.64
CA ILE A 893 28.41 2.76 22.98
C ILE A 893 28.55 1.64 24.01
N ALA A 894 27.69 0.62 23.90
CA ALA A 894 27.85 -0.64 24.62
C ALA A 894 28.58 -1.61 23.68
N VAL A 895 29.73 -2.11 24.13
CA VAL A 895 30.61 -2.99 23.34
C VAL A 895 30.80 -4.29 24.10
N GLN A 896 30.62 -5.42 23.43
CA GLN A 896 30.82 -6.75 24.02
C GLN A 896 31.92 -7.53 23.28
N GLN A 897 32.74 -8.27 24.02
CA GLN A 897 33.61 -9.30 23.46
C GLN A 897 32.77 -10.53 23.10
N VAL A 898 32.87 -10.95 21.84
CA VAL A 898 32.17 -12.12 21.31
C VAL A 898 33.16 -13.27 21.19
N TYR A 899 32.79 -14.42 21.75
CA TYR A 899 33.52 -15.67 21.62
C TYR A 899 32.83 -16.52 20.56
N GLU A 900 33.59 -17.13 19.66
CA GLU A 900 33.03 -18.07 18.67
C GLU A 900 32.73 -19.41 19.35
N VAL A 901 31.46 -19.81 19.30
CA VAL A 901 31.05 -21.18 19.62
C VAL A 901 30.96 -21.93 18.30
N GLU A 902 31.84 -22.91 18.09
CA GLU A 902 31.79 -23.81 16.93
C GLU A 902 30.56 -24.73 17.03
N THR A 903 29.42 -24.26 16.53
CA THR A 903 28.18 -25.06 16.42
C THR A 903 28.21 -25.87 15.13
N ASP A 904 29.01 -26.94 15.12
CA ASP A 904 29.19 -27.85 13.99
C ASP A 904 27.92 -28.70 13.72
N ALA A 905 26.99 -28.11 12.98
CA ALA A 905 25.71 -28.73 12.62
C ALA A 905 25.82 -29.80 11.49
N ALA A 906 26.97 -30.48 11.36
CA ALA A 906 27.23 -31.35 10.20
C ALA A 906 28.24 -32.53 10.40
N ALA A 907 28.53 -33.02 11.62
CA ALA A 907 29.34 -34.25 11.79
C ALA A 907 28.97 -35.08 13.03
N ALA A 908 28.44 -36.29 12.83
CA ALA A 908 28.09 -37.23 13.91
C ALA A 908 28.96 -38.51 13.87
N SER A 909 30.28 -38.37 13.77
CA SER A 909 31.25 -39.47 13.90
C SER A 909 32.66 -38.99 14.23
N GLU A 910 33.29 -39.66 15.20
CA GLU A 910 34.66 -39.48 15.71
C GLU A 910 34.94 -38.23 16.59
N PRO A 911 35.69 -38.37 17.72
CA PRO A 911 35.99 -37.27 18.62
C PRO A 911 37.26 -36.51 18.18
N ALA A 912 37.09 -35.43 17.43
CA ALA A 912 38.18 -34.51 17.13
C ALA A 912 38.64 -33.75 18.39
N THR A 913 39.93 -33.80 18.72
CA THR A 913 40.52 -33.01 19.81
C THR A 913 40.84 -31.59 19.32
N SER A 914 39.85 -30.68 19.31
CA SER A 914 40.07 -29.27 19.03
C SER A 914 40.77 -28.57 20.21
N SER A 915 41.97 -28.05 19.98
CA SER A 915 42.72 -27.28 20.97
C SER A 915 42.53 -25.78 20.73
N SER A 916 41.34 -25.25 21.00
CA SER A 916 41.10 -23.82 20.97
C SER A 916 41.78 -23.15 22.17
N THR A 917 42.77 -22.29 21.89
CA THR A 917 43.43 -21.48 22.93
C THR A 917 42.40 -20.52 23.53
N PRO A 918 42.18 -20.48 24.85
CA PRO A 918 41.22 -19.55 25.44
C PRO A 918 41.60 -18.09 25.15
N VAL A 919 40.74 -17.39 24.41
CA VAL A 919 40.89 -15.95 24.18
C VAL A 919 40.65 -15.24 25.51
N ALA A 920 41.63 -14.49 26.00
CA ALA A 920 41.52 -13.78 27.27
C ALA A 920 40.42 -12.69 27.22
N PRO A 921 39.79 -12.37 28.36
CA PRO A 921 38.91 -11.21 28.47
C PRO A 921 39.64 -9.91 28.11
N VAL A 922 39.01 -9.08 27.29
CA VAL A 922 39.52 -7.76 26.88
C VAL A 922 39.43 -6.78 28.06
N ASP A 923 40.58 -6.25 28.46
CA ASP A 923 40.65 -5.03 29.28
C ASP A 923 40.27 -3.83 28.41
N PHE A 924 39.02 -3.39 28.52
CA PHE A 924 38.49 -2.25 27.78
C PHE A 924 39.14 -0.92 28.21
N GLY A 925 39.67 -0.82 29.44
CA GLY A 925 40.44 0.34 29.89
C GLY A 925 41.78 0.46 29.17
N ALA A 926 42.52 -0.65 29.09
CA ALA A 926 43.77 -0.74 28.32
C ALA A 926 43.53 -0.57 26.81
N ALA A 927 42.47 -1.15 26.25
CA ALA A 927 42.11 -0.97 24.84
C ALA A 927 41.79 0.50 24.52
N VAL A 928 41.02 1.19 25.37
CA VAL A 928 40.75 2.64 25.24
C VAL A 928 42.03 3.47 25.37
N ALA A 929 42.93 3.13 26.29
CA ALA A 929 44.23 3.80 26.42
C ALA A 929 45.11 3.61 25.17
N ALA A 930 45.11 2.41 24.58
CA ALA A 930 45.82 2.10 23.34
C ALA A 930 45.20 2.82 22.12
N VAL A 931 43.87 2.94 22.03
CA VAL A 931 43.20 3.77 20.99
C VAL A 931 43.55 5.26 21.16
N ARG A 932 43.59 5.77 22.41
CA ARG A 932 44.06 7.15 22.68
C ARG A 932 45.50 7.35 22.17
N ALA A 933 46.41 6.41 22.45
CA ALA A 933 47.81 6.44 22.04
C ALA A 933 48.08 6.11 20.56
N MET A 934 47.07 5.65 19.80
CA MET A 934 47.22 5.30 18.39
C MET A 934 47.35 6.55 17.51
N ASP A 935 48.44 6.65 16.73
CA ASP A 935 48.70 7.77 15.80
C ASP A 935 47.67 7.86 14.66
N LYS A 936 47.28 6.71 14.10
CA LYS A 936 46.52 6.59 12.85
C LYS A 936 45.76 5.26 12.76
N TYR A 937 44.59 5.27 12.13
CA TYR A 937 43.81 4.06 11.85
C TYR A 937 43.27 4.11 10.41
N VAL A 938 43.93 3.37 9.50
CA VAL A 938 43.76 3.56 8.05
C VAL A 938 43.01 2.39 7.41
N ILE A 939 41.74 2.62 7.04
CA ILE A 939 40.92 1.66 6.29
C ILE A 939 41.12 1.80 4.77
N SER A 940 40.63 0.83 3.99
CA SER A 940 40.62 0.88 2.51
C SER A 940 39.20 0.82 1.94
N LYS A 941 38.70 1.97 1.46
CA LYS A 941 37.32 2.16 0.98
C LYS A 941 37.26 2.09 -0.54
N ARG A 942 36.32 1.32 -1.10
CA ARG A 942 36.04 1.31 -2.56
C ARG A 942 35.14 2.49 -2.93
N THR A 943 35.53 3.25 -3.96
CA THR A 943 34.74 4.41 -4.43
C THR A 943 33.70 4.01 -5.49
N LEU A 944 32.42 4.21 -5.20
CA LEU A 944 31.28 3.82 -6.06
C LEU A 944 31.41 4.26 -7.52
N LYS A 945 31.97 5.45 -7.79
CA LYS A 945 32.10 6.00 -9.15
C LYS A 945 33.29 5.48 -9.98
N LYS A 946 34.29 4.80 -9.38
CA LYS A 946 35.52 4.40 -10.09
C LYS A 946 36.18 3.08 -9.62
N GLN A 947 35.60 2.36 -8.66
CA GLN A 947 36.15 1.15 -8.00
C GLN A 947 37.57 1.26 -7.40
N ARG A 948 38.27 2.40 -7.50
CA ARG A 948 39.55 2.62 -6.83
C ARG A 948 39.39 2.45 -5.32
N LYS A 949 40.29 1.67 -4.72
CA LYS A 949 40.55 1.65 -3.28
C LYS A 949 41.21 2.98 -2.90
N VAL A 950 40.63 3.70 -1.95
CA VAL A 950 41.20 4.89 -1.31
C VAL A 950 41.56 4.49 0.12
N LYS A 951 42.78 4.85 0.56
CA LYS A 951 43.17 4.72 1.96
C LYS A 951 42.64 5.93 2.72
N GLU A 952 41.94 5.69 3.82
CA GLU A 952 41.26 6.72 4.61
C GLU A 952 41.64 6.55 6.08
N ASP A 953 42.26 7.57 6.68
CA ASP A 953 42.46 7.60 8.13
C ASP A 953 41.15 7.99 8.83
N LEU A 954 40.86 7.30 9.93
CA LEU A 954 39.70 7.51 10.77
C LEU A 954 40.07 8.03 12.16
N ARG A 955 41.28 7.77 12.66
CA ARG A 955 41.72 8.12 14.02
C ARG A 955 41.74 9.63 14.25
N CYS A 956 42.02 10.40 13.20
CA CYS A 956 41.99 11.86 13.19
C CYS A 956 40.59 12.49 13.43
N GLN A 957 39.51 11.70 13.38
CA GLN A 957 38.16 12.17 13.74
C GLN A 957 37.86 11.98 15.23
N LEU A 958 38.55 11.06 15.91
CA LEU A 958 38.29 10.72 17.30
C LEU A 958 38.96 11.77 18.21
N LEU A 959 38.16 12.64 18.81
CA LEU A 959 38.63 13.74 19.65
C LEU A 959 38.95 13.25 21.06
N ASP A 960 38.03 12.51 21.66
CA ASP A 960 38.24 11.78 22.91
C ASP A 960 37.50 10.43 22.90
N ILE A 961 37.98 9.50 23.73
CA ILE A 961 37.39 8.19 24.01
C ILE A 961 37.71 7.82 25.46
N ALA A 962 36.70 7.43 26.23
CA ALA A 962 36.79 7.11 27.64
C ALA A 962 36.00 5.84 27.96
N HIS A 963 36.62 4.95 28.73
CA HIS A 963 35.93 3.83 29.36
C HIS A 963 35.13 4.34 30.57
N ILE A 964 33.88 3.86 30.74
CA ILE A 964 32.93 4.39 31.72
C ILE A 964 32.53 3.34 32.78
N ALA A 965 32.31 2.08 32.40
CA ALA A 965 31.89 1.01 33.31
C ALA A 965 32.14 -0.39 32.72
N ASP A 966 32.51 -1.32 33.61
CA ASP A 966 32.68 -2.77 33.40
C ASP A 966 31.48 -3.58 33.95
N PRO A 967 31.36 -4.89 33.66
CA PRO A 967 30.18 -5.70 34.01
C PRO A 967 29.94 -5.93 35.50
N LEU A 968 30.97 -5.75 36.34
CA LEU A 968 31.00 -6.23 37.74
C LEU A 968 31.04 -5.11 38.79
N ASP A 969 31.31 -3.87 38.39
CA ASP A 969 31.49 -2.75 39.33
C ASP A 969 30.61 -1.53 38.98
N SER A 970 29.67 -1.26 39.91
CA SER A 970 29.29 0.08 40.40
C SER A 970 27.84 0.56 40.17
N PRO A 971 27.19 1.14 41.22
CA PRO A 971 26.02 2.00 41.10
C PRO A 971 26.19 3.29 40.25
N LEU A 972 27.37 3.53 39.66
CA LEU A 972 27.62 4.63 38.71
C LEU A 972 26.70 4.61 37.47
N ALA A 973 26.03 3.50 37.18
CA ALA A 973 24.93 3.41 36.20
C ALA A 973 23.86 4.51 36.36
N THR A 974 23.68 5.06 37.57
CA THR A 974 22.74 6.16 37.85
C THR A 974 23.06 7.46 37.05
N ALA A 975 24.33 7.69 36.67
CA ALA A 975 24.78 8.92 36.02
C ALA A 975 25.05 8.78 34.50
N ALA A 976 24.94 7.57 33.94
CA ALA A 976 25.53 7.23 32.63
C ALA A 976 24.74 7.52 31.32
N PRO A 977 23.48 8.00 31.24
CA PRO A 977 22.43 8.17 32.25
C PRO A 977 21.64 6.87 32.49
N ALA A 978 20.55 6.96 33.26
CA ALA A 978 19.50 5.93 33.41
C ALA A 978 18.83 5.45 32.10
N LEU A 979 19.26 5.95 30.92
CA LEU A 979 18.84 5.47 29.61
C LEU A 979 19.55 4.18 29.20
N LEU A 980 20.86 4.07 29.45
CA LEU A 980 21.64 2.87 29.14
C LEU A 980 21.30 1.73 30.10
N GLY A 981 21.19 2.00 31.40
CA GLY A 981 20.83 0.99 32.40
C GLY A 981 19.45 0.34 32.21
N ARG A 982 18.53 0.97 31.46
CA ARG A 982 17.21 0.42 31.10
C ARG A 982 17.21 -0.47 29.85
N LEU A 983 18.29 -0.47 29.07
CA LEU A 983 18.50 -1.35 27.92
C LEU A 983 19.46 -2.47 28.33
N ALA A 984 20.69 -2.08 28.69
CA ALA A 984 21.76 -2.95 29.15
C ALA A 984 21.39 -3.85 30.35
N GLY A 985 20.54 -3.36 31.27
CA GLY A 985 20.18 -4.08 32.50
C GLY A 985 19.38 -5.37 32.27
N ALA A 986 18.74 -5.53 31.11
CA ALA A 986 18.12 -6.78 30.68
C ALA A 986 18.93 -7.46 29.56
N GLU A 987 19.36 -6.69 28.55
CA GLU A 987 20.01 -7.20 27.34
C GLU A 987 21.38 -7.88 27.62
N LEU A 988 22.15 -7.40 28.61
CA LEU A 988 23.53 -7.89 28.86
C LEU A 988 23.65 -8.93 29.99
N ALA A 989 22.55 -9.26 30.67
CA ALA A 989 22.58 -10.20 31.80
C ALA A 989 22.75 -11.68 31.37
N GLY A 990 22.41 -12.01 30.12
CA GLY A 990 22.41 -13.39 29.61
C GLY A 990 23.59 -13.77 28.70
N THR A 991 24.41 -12.83 28.25
CA THR A 991 25.30 -13.03 27.08
C THR A 991 26.71 -13.53 27.41
N GLY A 992 27.02 -13.82 28.69
CA GLY A 992 28.19 -14.60 29.14
C GLY A 992 29.59 -14.02 28.92
N GLY A 993 29.73 -12.91 28.19
CA GLY A 993 31.01 -12.27 27.86
C GLY A 993 31.23 -10.93 28.55
N THR A 994 32.49 -10.48 28.57
CA THR A 994 32.85 -9.13 29.04
C THR A 994 32.32 -8.07 28.09
N TRP A 995 31.68 -7.05 28.67
CA TRP A 995 31.16 -5.88 27.97
C TRP A 995 31.57 -4.60 28.70
N ALA A 996 31.57 -3.48 28.00
CA ALA A 996 31.87 -2.18 28.59
C ALA A 996 31.01 -1.07 27.98
N VAL A 997 30.75 -0.04 28.79
CA VAL A 997 30.28 1.26 28.28
C VAL A 997 31.48 2.11 27.93
N ILE A 998 31.55 2.55 26.68
CA ILE A 998 32.59 3.46 26.19
C ILE A 998 31.92 4.73 25.69
N LYS A 999 32.37 5.88 26.22
CA LYS A 999 32.00 7.20 25.74
C LYS A 999 33.03 7.64 24.70
N TYR A 1000 32.61 8.27 23.61
CA TYR A 1000 33.53 8.90 22.67
C TYR A 1000 32.96 10.18 22.07
N SER A 1001 33.84 11.08 21.63
CA SER A 1001 33.48 12.26 20.85
C SER A 1001 34.18 12.25 19.50
N SER A 1002 33.40 12.48 18.43
CA SER A 1002 33.92 12.60 17.07
C SER A 1002 33.84 14.04 16.60
N GLY A 1003 34.94 14.55 16.06
CA GLY A 1003 34.94 15.70 15.18
C GLY A 1003 34.34 15.37 13.82
N LYS A 1004 34.12 16.41 13.02
CA LYS A 1004 33.49 16.33 11.70
C LYS A 1004 34.52 16.51 10.57
N LYS A 1005 34.45 15.69 9.52
CA LYS A 1005 35.28 15.79 8.30
C LYS A 1005 34.85 16.92 7.36
N GLU A 1006 35.67 17.20 6.33
CA GLU A 1006 35.38 18.16 5.25
C GLU A 1006 34.09 17.82 4.47
N ASP A 1007 33.79 16.54 4.29
CA ASP A 1007 32.54 16.05 3.66
C ASP A 1007 31.33 16.15 4.59
N ASN A 1008 31.55 16.60 5.84
CA ASN A 1008 30.60 16.77 6.93
C ASN A 1008 30.15 15.48 7.64
N ASN A 1009 30.78 14.34 7.35
CA ASN A 1009 30.57 13.11 8.10
C ASN A 1009 31.28 13.14 9.46
N VAL A 1010 30.80 12.29 10.37
CA VAL A 1010 31.37 12.02 11.71
C VAL A 1010 31.72 10.53 11.82
N LEU A 1011 32.63 10.16 12.74
CA LEU A 1011 33.03 8.78 12.98
C LEU A 1011 31.86 7.99 13.60
N PRO A 1012 31.34 6.96 12.92
CA PRO A 1012 30.19 6.22 13.41
C PRO A 1012 30.62 5.10 14.38
N PRO A 1013 29.72 4.64 15.28
CA PRO A 1013 30.02 3.71 16.37
C PRO A 1013 30.84 2.47 15.99
N GLU A 1014 30.54 1.85 14.84
CA GLU A 1014 31.14 0.60 14.39
C GLU A 1014 32.65 0.78 14.12
N ARG A 1015 33.05 1.98 13.67
CA ARG A 1015 34.47 2.31 13.42
C ARG A 1015 35.26 2.54 14.70
N VAL A 1016 34.59 2.84 15.82
CA VAL A 1016 35.24 2.89 17.14
C VAL A 1016 35.41 1.47 17.68
N VAL A 1017 34.44 0.58 17.47
CA VAL A 1017 34.58 -0.85 17.81
C VAL A 1017 35.69 -1.53 17.00
N GLU A 1018 35.82 -1.23 15.69
CA GLU A 1018 36.95 -1.66 14.87
C GLU A 1018 38.33 -1.20 15.40
N MET A 1019 38.42 0.04 15.91
CA MET A 1019 39.65 0.56 16.54
C MET A 1019 39.95 -0.14 17.86
N LEU A 1020 38.94 -0.35 18.71
CA LEU A 1020 39.07 -1.03 20.00
C LEU A 1020 39.51 -2.49 19.82
N ALA A 1021 38.92 -3.21 18.88
CA ALA A 1021 39.30 -4.59 18.56
C ALA A 1021 40.76 -4.66 18.10
N ALA A 1022 41.17 -3.77 17.19
CA ALA A 1022 42.56 -3.69 16.72
C ALA A 1022 43.55 -3.31 17.84
N ALA A 1023 43.16 -2.42 18.76
CA ALA A 1023 43.97 -2.03 19.92
C ALA A 1023 44.10 -3.15 20.96
N ALA A 1024 43.10 -4.03 21.07
CA ALA A 1024 43.12 -5.25 21.89
C ALA A 1024 43.84 -6.44 21.23
N GLY A 1025 44.47 -6.26 20.05
CA GLY A 1025 45.24 -7.29 19.32
C GLY A 1025 44.58 -7.79 18.03
N GLY A 1026 43.30 -7.49 17.82
CA GLY A 1026 42.54 -7.78 16.61
C GLY A 1026 42.33 -9.28 16.31
N GLU A 1027 41.93 -9.58 15.08
CA GLU A 1027 41.66 -10.94 14.61
C GLU A 1027 42.88 -11.87 14.76
N ALA A 1028 44.10 -11.34 14.67
CA ALA A 1028 45.35 -12.10 14.88
C ALA A 1028 45.54 -12.59 16.33
N ALA A 1029 44.83 -11.99 17.30
CA ALA A 1029 44.75 -12.44 18.69
C ALA A 1029 43.41 -13.15 19.02
N GLY A 1030 42.57 -13.43 18.01
CA GLY A 1030 41.22 -13.99 18.19
C GLY A 1030 40.20 -13.01 18.79
N VAL A 1031 40.53 -11.72 18.93
CA VAL A 1031 39.65 -10.74 19.58
C VAL A 1031 38.61 -10.20 18.61
N LYS A 1032 37.35 -10.59 18.82
CA LYS A 1032 36.16 -10.05 18.15
C LYS A 1032 35.32 -9.24 19.14
N LEU A 1033 34.97 -8.01 18.74
CA LEU A 1033 34.09 -7.11 19.50
C LEU A 1033 32.84 -6.80 18.67
N ALA A 1034 31.67 -6.81 19.31
CA ALA A 1034 30.41 -6.37 18.72
C ALA A 1034 29.93 -5.07 19.35
N LEU A 1035 29.30 -4.23 18.52
CA LEU A 1035 28.50 -3.09 18.98
C LEU A 1035 27.12 -3.61 19.39
N VAL A 1036 26.83 -3.63 20.69
CA VAL A 1036 25.51 -4.05 21.20
C VAL A 1036 24.51 -2.90 21.08
N HIS A 1037 24.90 -1.70 21.51
CA HIS A 1037 24.04 -0.51 21.44
C HIS A 1037 24.83 0.76 21.16
N SER A 1038 24.19 1.75 20.55
CA SER A 1038 24.73 3.10 20.42
C SER A 1038 23.70 4.18 20.75
N HIS A 1039 24.12 5.16 21.53
CA HIS A 1039 23.32 6.30 21.95
C HIS A 1039 24.07 7.60 21.69
N ARG A 1040 23.48 8.52 20.91
CA ARG A 1040 24.02 9.87 20.73
C ARG A 1040 23.53 10.79 21.84
N SER A 1041 24.44 11.30 22.66
CA SER A 1041 24.16 12.10 23.86
C SER A 1041 24.25 13.61 23.60
N ALA A 1042 25.11 14.06 22.68
CA ALA A 1042 25.22 15.45 22.29
C ALA A 1042 25.56 15.64 20.80
N ILE A 1043 25.12 16.78 20.25
CA ILE A 1043 25.60 17.34 18.98
C ILE A 1043 26.06 18.77 19.31
N GLU A 1044 27.37 19.03 19.25
CA GLU A 1044 27.90 20.38 19.39
C GLU A 1044 27.88 21.09 18.04
N LEU A 1045 27.27 22.27 17.99
CA LEU A 1045 27.43 23.18 16.87
C LEU A 1045 28.53 24.21 17.18
N GLU A 1046 29.29 24.59 16.17
CA GLU A 1046 30.18 25.74 16.20
C GLU A 1046 29.35 27.00 16.54
N PRO A 1047 29.79 27.84 17.49
CA PRO A 1047 29.09 29.08 17.79
C PRO A 1047 29.08 29.97 16.54
N PRO A 1048 28.00 30.72 16.29
CA PRO A 1048 27.94 31.61 15.13
C PRO A 1048 29.12 32.58 15.18
N ALA A 1049 29.91 32.59 14.10
CA ALA A 1049 31.12 33.39 14.00
C ALA A 1049 30.76 34.88 14.07
N ARG A 1050 30.86 35.46 15.28
CA ARG A 1050 30.69 36.89 15.51
C ARG A 1050 31.71 37.62 14.64
N ALA A 1051 31.22 38.35 13.65
CA ALA A 1051 32.06 39.23 12.86
C ALA A 1051 32.82 40.16 13.83
N PRO A 1052 34.16 40.30 13.71
CA PRO A 1052 34.88 41.28 14.50
C PRO A 1052 34.34 42.65 14.11
N VAL A 1053 33.68 43.33 15.05
CA VAL A 1053 33.09 44.67 14.83
C VAL A 1053 34.21 45.59 14.37
N ASN A 1054 34.20 45.94 13.08
CA ASN A 1054 35.29 46.74 12.55
C ASN A 1054 35.25 48.14 13.18
N GLU A 1055 36.40 48.82 13.20
CA GLU A 1055 36.52 50.07 13.96
C GLU A 1055 35.54 51.15 13.48
N THR A 1056 35.15 51.09 12.19
CA THR A 1056 34.10 51.88 11.56
C THR A 1056 32.70 51.59 12.12
N GLN A 1057 32.28 50.33 12.25
CA GLN A 1057 31.02 49.95 12.89
C GLN A 1057 31.01 50.33 14.37
N ALA A 1058 32.15 50.15 15.07
CA ALA A 1058 32.30 50.61 16.44
C ALA A 1058 32.23 52.16 16.54
N GLN A 1059 32.72 52.90 15.54
CA GLN A 1059 32.53 54.36 15.46
C GLN A 1059 31.06 54.74 15.17
N VAL A 1060 30.36 54.02 14.28
CA VAL A 1060 28.93 54.24 14.01
C VAL A 1060 28.10 54.00 15.27
N LEU A 1061 28.30 52.90 15.99
CA LEU A 1061 27.59 52.61 17.25
C LEU A 1061 27.91 53.66 18.35
N ARG A 1062 29.18 54.09 18.46
CA ARG A 1062 29.56 55.19 19.36
C ARG A 1062 29.00 56.56 18.93
N SER A 1063 28.67 56.73 17.65
CA SER A 1063 28.03 57.94 17.10
C SER A 1063 26.53 57.93 17.30
N LEU A 1064 25.87 56.77 17.14
CA LEU A 1064 24.46 56.55 17.47
C LEU A 1064 24.23 56.74 18.97
N ALA A 1065 25.02 56.13 19.85
CA ALA A 1065 24.90 56.34 21.29
C ALA A 1065 25.11 57.82 21.70
N ARG A 1066 26.02 58.55 21.02
CA ARG A 1066 26.15 60.00 21.19
C ARG A 1066 24.93 60.76 20.68
N TRP A 1067 24.34 60.36 19.55
CA TRP A 1067 23.15 60.98 18.98
C TRP A 1067 21.90 60.75 19.84
N GLU A 1068 21.70 59.54 20.35
CA GLU A 1068 20.64 59.22 21.32
C GLU A 1068 20.80 60.00 22.62
N GLY A 1069 22.02 60.10 23.17
CA GLY A 1069 22.30 60.98 24.31
C GLY A 1069 21.98 62.46 24.02
N HIS A 1070 22.27 62.92 22.80
CA HIS A 1070 21.95 64.28 22.36
C HIS A 1070 20.45 64.50 22.13
N MET A 1071 19.71 63.48 21.69
CA MET A 1071 18.26 63.49 21.53
C MET A 1071 17.53 63.38 22.88
N ALA A 1072 18.07 62.63 23.84
CA ALA A 1072 17.61 62.61 25.22
C ALA A 1072 17.77 63.99 25.88
N ALA A 1073 18.95 64.61 25.73
CA ALA A 1073 19.18 65.98 26.17
C ALA A 1073 18.22 67.00 25.52
N LYS A 1074 17.97 66.90 24.21
CA LYS A 1074 16.98 67.77 23.53
C LYS A 1074 15.54 67.54 23.98
N ARG A 1075 15.13 66.29 24.27
CA ARG A 1075 13.81 66.00 24.86
C ARG A 1075 13.65 66.63 26.24
N GLN A 1076 14.73 66.78 27.01
CA GLN A 1076 14.73 67.43 28.31
C GLN A 1076 14.50 68.96 28.26
N PHE A 1077 14.59 69.59 27.08
CA PHE A 1077 14.34 71.02 26.87
C PHE A 1077 13.07 71.36 26.04
N GLY A 1078 12.20 70.38 25.79
CA GLY A 1078 10.78 70.63 25.49
C GLY A 1078 10.44 71.41 24.20
N MET A 1079 10.92 70.96 23.03
CA MET A 1079 10.41 71.44 21.73
C MET A 1079 9.55 70.38 21.03
N GLY A 1080 8.41 70.81 20.48
CA GLY A 1080 7.37 69.95 19.91
C GLY A 1080 7.65 69.43 18.48
N PRO A 1081 6.79 68.55 17.94
CA PRO A 1081 7.00 67.88 16.66
C PRO A 1081 6.69 68.77 15.45
N TRP A 1082 7.41 68.52 14.36
CA TRP A 1082 7.06 68.96 13.00
C TRP A 1082 6.86 67.73 12.11
N ALA A 1083 5.86 67.78 11.23
CA ALA A 1083 5.50 66.70 10.32
C ALA A 1083 4.93 67.26 9.01
N ALA A 1084 4.84 66.38 8.00
CA ALA A 1084 4.32 66.60 6.65
C ALA A 1084 5.21 67.42 5.67
N GLY A 1085 5.14 67.04 4.39
CA GLY A 1085 5.53 67.88 3.26
C GLY A 1085 6.74 67.46 2.43
N LEU A 1086 6.61 66.43 1.58
CA LEU A 1086 6.77 66.58 0.11
C LEU A 1086 6.51 65.26 -0.65
N GLU A 1087 6.02 65.39 -1.88
CA GLU A 1087 5.54 64.28 -2.71
C GLU A 1087 6.52 63.88 -3.82
N THR A 1088 6.25 62.68 -4.35
CA THR A 1088 6.80 62.04 -5.56
C THR A 1088 7.49 62.93 -6.61
N ARG A 1089 8.73 62.58 -6.96
CA ARG A 1089 9.21 62.49 -8.35
C ARG A 1089 10.24 61.36 -8.46
N GLY A 1090 10.21 60.63 -9.57
CA GLY A 1090 10.78 59.28 -9.63
C GLY A 1090 12.25 59.19 -10.02
N ALA A 1091 12.89 58.12 -9.56
CA ALA A 1091 14.10 57.53 -10.12
C ALA A 1091 13.89 56.01 -10.24
N ARG A 1092 14.54 55.37 -11.22
CA ARG A 1092 14.72 53.91 -11.24
C ARG A 1092 15.95 53.53 -10.40
N GLU A 1093 16.08 52.23 -10.11
CA GLU A 1093 17.34 51.49 -9.96
C GLU A 1093 18.46 52.27 -9.22
N ASP A 1094 18.67 52.07 -7.93
CA ASP A 1094 19.39 50.85 -7.49
C ASP A 1094 19.07 50.36 -6.06
N THR A 1095 19.68 49.23 -5.70
CA THR A 1095 19.48 48.50 -4.43
C THR A 1095 20.40 48.95 -3.27
N ASN A 1096 20.10 48.44 -2.06
CA ASN A 1096 20.94 48.43 -0.85
C ASN A 1096 21.10 49.73 -0.02
N VAL A 1097 20.11 49.99 0.83
CA VAL A 1097 20.36 50.39 2.24
C VAL A 1097 19.50 49.48 3.14
N MET A 1098 20.10 48.90 4.18
CA MET A 1098 19.37 48.11 5.19
C MET A 1098 18.85 49.01 6.32
N VAL A 1099 17.72 48.62 6.90
CA VAL A 1099 17.27 48.99 8.25
C VAL A 1099 16.75 47.71 8.91
#